data_AF-A0A926G3N0-F1
#
_entry.id   AF-A0A926G3N0-F1
#
_cell.length_a   1.000
_cell.length_b   1.000
_cell.length_c   1.000
_cell.angle_alpha   90.00
_cell.angle_beta   90.00
_cell.angle_gamma   90.00
#
_symmetry.space_group_name_H-M   'P 1'
#
loop_
_entity.id
_entity.type
_entity.pdbx_description
1 polymer ?
#
loop_
_entity_poly.entity_id
_entity_poly.type
_entity_poly.pdbx_seq_one_letter_code
_entity_poly.pdbx_strand_id
1 'polypeptide(L)'
;MSNPFQATRRTLLAALSGAPVANMALSLGVEKRTANLLSLPQARAQGPDGTIYPGARLYAYVTGSSEPAPIYRDAALATAHDNPVRADAEGILPPVFLDPAIIYRFVAKTSAGVAIPGMDLDPVSVSASGETSFSQVSDSAVARTIGAKLQDVSSVRDYGAVGDGRTQDKAAFTNAAAALTDGGALEVTAGVHLIGAQPFGPARGNVHAFDHAVVGDENIVANSEFTGSRSTGWELSNFVSKNPGISHAEGSIASAKCLVAVHAYTTYLISVTLNTTTAGGISFFLKDKPVFTAGDSSVVSVGPNTYQFAMFSYTTDGTVPFELRSDTKWAGSIGSILVIKIQREAPYDFFGISADKKDFDSIFGIKFGRFMSGNIAIGDRLTSALLSNEAAWNVALGSRALSTNIDGQENTAIGTFALEYNQSDRNTAGGYSAFRYNTKGTQNTGWGYKTFGRNSVGSNNTGVGFWASMYNQTGSDNSSFGSRAGYYNSRGNYNSAFGSQAGLQNDGGTANTYLGAIAGPYTPGPTTFSYSFSTCVGSESKGYGNNTTAVGCQARCGSDPNSGGTAITTAATAVGFRALAAEEHSVALGGDASANEIRSTALGGNAKATGPAGSAVGFGAIASANSTTVGSEAGVNLIGANNVSIGSGANNFKSATKYTNVTAIGYGAACTADDQIVLGNTSVKSIRAAVTAITALSDRRDKSNVDYIDGKFAAEFVKSLAPARWEWDLRTPVKREGGDIGFIAQDLLEAQATHNAEWLELVNDSNPDRLEATPGKLLPILVAALKSALERIEVLEGRQ
;
A
#
# COMPACT_ATOMS: atom_id res chain seq x y z
N MET A 1 -23.42 -8.17 -13.52
CA MET A 1 -24.13 -7.57 -12.37
C MET A 1 -23.78 -8.37 -11.13
N SER A 2 -23.40 -7.66 -10.06
CA SER A 2 -23.35 -8.05 -8.64
C SER A 2 -22.63 -9.33 -8.19
N ASN A 3 -21.51 -9.08 -7.49
CA ASN A 3 -20.59 -9.97 -6.78
C ASN A 3 -21.21 -10.58 -5.48
N PRO A 4 -21.04 -11.88 -5.19
CA PRO A 4 -21.58 -12.53 -3.98
C PRO A 4 -20.58 -12.50 -2.81
N PHE A 5 -20.68 -11.52 -1.92
CA PHE A 5 -19.96 -11.51 -0.62
C PHE A 5 -20.79 -10.83 0.48
N GLN A 6 -21.97 -11.38 0.77
CA GLN A 6 -22.87 -10.90 1.84
C GLN A 6 -23.33 -12.03 2.80
N ALA A 7 -22.54 -13.10 2.97
CA ALA A 7 -22.97 -14.24 3.80
C ALA A 7 -22.01 -14.66 4.94
N THR A 8 -20.94 -13.92 5.27
CA THR A 8 -20.01 -14.38 6.32
C THR A 8 -19.51 -13.27 7.24
N ARG A 9 -20.43 -12.54 7.88
CA ARG A 9 -20.13 -11.67 9.03
C ARG A 9 -21.15 -11.82 10.17
N ARG A 10 -21.56 -13.06 10.46
CA ARG A 10 -22.47 -13.40 11.58
C ARG A 10 -21.92 -14.44 12.56
N THR A 11 -20.62 -14.73 12.54
CA THR A 11 -20.02 -15.74 13.43
C THR A 11 -18.71 -15.27 14.07
N LEU A 12 -18.67 -14.04 14.58
CA LEU A 12 -17.60 -13.58 15.48
C LEU A 12 -18.11 -12.55 16.52
N LEU A 13 -19.35 -12.69 16.96
CA LEU A 13 -19.95 -11.88 18.03
C LEU A 13 -20.52 -12.74 19.18
N ALA A 14 -20.08 -13.99 19.30
CA ALA A 14 -20.61 -14.98 20.25
C ALA A 14 -19.55 -15.72 21.10
N ALA A 15 -18.30 -15.22 21.14
CA ALA A 15 -17.21 -15.88 21.87
C ALA A 15 -16.57 -15.03 22.99
N LEU A 16 -17.29 -14.05 23.53
CA LEU A 16 -16.84 -13.25 24.70
C LEU A 16 -17.94 -13.03 25.75
N SER A 17 -18.99 -13.86 25.75
CA SER A 17 -20.02 -13.88 26.80
C SER A 17 -19.87 -15.14 27.64
N GLY A 18 -19.32 -15.01 28.86
CA GLY A 18 -19.20 -16.19 29.72
C GLY A 18 -18.53 -16.03 31.09
N ALA A 19 -18.65 -14.89 31.77
CA ALA A 19 -18.55 -14.83 33.25
C ALA A 19 -19.16 -13.50 33.76
N PRO A 20 -19.83 -13.50 34.93
CA PRO A 20 -20.91 -12.57 35.23
C PRO A 20 -20.42 -11.29 35.89
N VAL A 21 -20.81 -10.13 35.36
CA VAL A 21 -20.78 -8.86 36.11
C VAL A 21 -22.22 -8.53 36.47
N ALA A 22 -22.50 -8.64 37.77
CA ALA A 22 -23.77 -8.30 38.35
C ALA A 22 -24.06 -6.80 38.20
N ASN A 23 -25.32 -6.52 37.89
CA ASN A 23 -26.07 -5.29 38.12
C ASN A 23 -25.36 -4.21 38.97
N MET A 24 -25.16 -3.03 38.37
CA MET A 24 -25.54 -1.79 39.04
C MET A 24 -25.76 -0.68 38.02
N ALA A 25 -27.01 -0.26 37.92
CA ALA A 25 -27.37 1.07 37.50
C ALA A 25 -26.74 2.08 38.48
N LEU A 26 -25.97 3.04 37.97
CA LEU A 26 -25.67 4.29 38.65
C LEU A 26 -26.05 5.39 37.65
N SER A 27 -27.26 5.97 37.74
CA SER A 27 -27.64 7.01 38.70
C SER A 27 -26.58 8.10 38.76
N LEU A 28 -26.98 9.29 38.32
CA LEU A 28 -26.38 10.59 38.61
C LEU A 28 -25.88 10.62 40.07
N GLY A 29 -24.60 10.29 40.24
CA GLY A 29 -23.86 10.46 41.47
C GLY A 29 -23.00 11.68 41.27
N VAL A 30 -23.41 12.77 41.90
CA VAL A 30 -22.50 13.87 42.26
C VAL A 30 -21.35 13.22 43.02
N GLU A 31 -20.21 12.96 42.35
CA GLU A 31 -18.97 12.69 43.07
C GLU A 31 -18.68 13.95 43.88
N LYS A 32 -18.84 13.81 45.20
CA LYS A 32 -18.36 14.78 46.18
C LYS A 32 -16.95 15.18 45.76
N ARG A 33 -16.78 16.47 45.46
CA ARG A 33 -15.50 17.17 45.34
C ARG A 33 -14.55 16.61 46.40
N THR A 34 -13.60 15.79 46.00
CA THR A 34 -12.39 15.55 46.78
C THR A 34 -11.70 16.90 46.84
N ALA A 35 -11.63 17.45 48.05
CA ALA A 35 -11.11 18.78 48.31
C ALA A 35 -9.70 18.92 47.70
N ASN A 36 -9.51 19.99 46.94
CA ASN A 36 -8.20 20.44 46.48
C ASN A 36 -7.37 20.82 47.71
N LEU A 37 -6.45 19.93 48.12
CA LEU A 37 -5.58 20.10 49.29
C LEU A 37 -4.20 20.55 48.84
N LEU A 38 -3.70 21.62 49.46
CA LEU A 38 -2.39 22.18 49.19
C LEU A 38 -1.28 21.27 49.74
N SER A 39 -0.36 20.82 48.88
CA SER A 39 0.96 20.37 49.33
C SER A 39 1.93 21.55 49.24
N LEU A 40 2.65 21.84 50.33
CA LEU A 40 3.81 22.73 50.21
C LEU A 40 4.90 21.96 49.45
N PRO A 41 5.41 22.45 48.30
CA PRO A 41 6.55 21.83 47.63
C PRO A 41 7.74 21.77 48.60
N GLN A 42 8.60 20.75 48.48
CA GLN A 42 9.78 20.58 49.35
C GLN A 42 10.58 21.89 49.43
N ALA A 43 10.38 22.62 50.51
CA ALA A 43 10.94 23.95 50.71
C ALA A 43 12.21 23.83 51.54
N ARG A 44 13.28 24.50 51.10
CA ARG A 44 14.52 24.59 51.84
C ARG A 44 14.46 25.80 52.77
N ALA A 45 14.76 25.61 54.06
CA ALA A 45 14.89 26.68 55.04
C ALA A 45 16.16 27.48 54.75
N GLN A 46 16.00 28.56 53.98
CA GLN A 46 17.08 29.42 53.50
C GLN A 46 16.76 30.89 53.81
N GLY A 47 17.74 31.60 54.36
CA GLY A 47 17.62 33.02 54.67
C GLY A 47 17.71 33.91 53.41
N PRO A 48 17.36 35.21 53.51
CA PRO A 48 17.37 36.14 52.38
C PRO A 48 18.76 36.38 51.77
N ASP A 49 19.80 36.08 52.54
CA ASP A 49 21.23 36.15 52.17
C ASP A 49 21.75 34.84 51.54
N GLY A 50 20.89 33.82 51.43
CA GLY A 50 21.22 32.51 50.90
C GLY A 50 21.73 31.49 51.93
N THR A 51 21.80 31.85 53.21
CA THR A 51 22.27 30.93 54.29
C THR A 51 21.28 29.78 54.49
N ILE A 52 21.75 28.54 54.48
CA ILE A 52 20.94 27.33 54.73
C ILE A 52 20.92 27.02 56.23
N TYR A 53 19.74 26.65 56.77
CA TYR A 53 19.56 26.33 58.18
C TYR A 53 19.20 24.84 58.40
N PRO A 54 20.20 23.96 58.57
CA PRO A 54 19.99 22.56 58.93
C PRO A 54 19.18 22.39 60.20
N GLY A 55 18.20 21.47 60.20
CA GLY A 55 17.38 21.19 61.38
C GLY A 55 16.43 22.33 61.80
N ALA A 56 16.14 23.27 60.90
CA ALA A 56 15.11 24.29 61.11
C ALA A 56 13.75 23.67 61.43
N ARG A 57 12.93 24.42 62.17
CA ARG A 57 11.63 24.00 62.69
C ARG A 57 10.55 24.92 62.14
N LEU A 58 9.60 24.36 61.40
CA LEU A 58 8.45 25.07 60.87
C LEU A 58 7.25 24.84 61.80
N TYR A 59 6.79 25.90 62.45
CA TYR A 59 5.60 25.87 63.30
C TYR A 59 4.39 26.32 62.49
N ALA A 60 3.26 25.62 62.65
CA ALA A 60 1.98 25.99 62.05
C ALA A 60 1.00 26.45 63.14
N TYR A 61 0.39 27.60 62.99
CA TYR A 61 -0.63 28.12 63.90
C TYR A 61 -1.89 28.47 63.11
N VAL A 62 -3.02 28.60 63.79
CA VAL A 62 -4.19 29.23 63.18
C VAL A 62 -3.92 30.74 63.11
N THR A 63 -4.15 31.38 61.96
CA THR A 63 -3.95 32.84 61.81
C THR A 63 -4.70 33.60 62.90
N GLY A 64 -4.02 34.58 63.53
CA GLY A 64 -4.57 35.36 64.65
C GLY A 64 -4.54 34.67 66.01
N SER A 65 -3.97 33.46 66.12
CA SER A 65 -3.85 32.68 67.36
C SER A 65 -2.42 32.17 67.59
N SER A 66 -2.10 31.80 68.83
CA SER A 66 -0.88 31.06 69.21
C SER A 66 -1.11 29.55 69.38
N GLU A 67 -2.33 29.07 69.13
CA GLU A 67 -2.69 27.65 69.16
C GLU A 67 -2.09 26.92 67.94
N PRO A 68 -1.38 25.79 68.12
CA PRO A 68 -0.84 25.01 67.01
C PRO A 68 -1.96 24.47 66.11
N ALA A 69 -1.84 24.69 64.80
CA ALA A 69 -2.79 24.17 63.84
C ALA A 69 -2.44 22.73 63.41
N PRO A 70 -3.45 21.86 63.17
CA PRO A 70 -3.22 20.52 62.63
C PRO A 70 -2.75 20.59 61.18
N ILE A 71 -1.72 19.82 60.89
CA ILE A 71 -1.10 19.64 59.57
C ILE A 71 -0.91 18.15 59.32
N TYR A 72 -0.81 17.71 58.06
CA TYR A 72 -0.92 16.29 57.71
C TYR A 72 0.21 15.79 56.82
N ARG A 73 0.51 14.49 56.92
CA ARG A 73 1.54 13.80 56.12
C ARG A 73 1.04 13.28 54.78
N ASP A 74 -0.28 13.21 54.61
CA ASP A 74 -0.92 12.67 53.41
C ASP A 74 -2.05 13.58 52.91
N ALA A 75 -2.33 13.45 51.61
CA ALA A 75 -3.35 14.23 50.92
C ALA A 75 -4.80 13.82 51.29
N ALA A 76 -5.01 12.79 52.11
CA ALA A 76 -6.34 12.42 52.60
C ALA A 76 -6.66 13.05 53.96
N LEU A 77 -5.73 13.84 54.53
CA LEU A 77 -5.79 14.40 55.90
C LEU A 77 -5.99 13.31 56.97
N ALA A 78 -5.52 12.09 56.70
CA ALA A 78 -5.74 10.94 57.58
C ALA A 78 -4.69 10.85 58.70
N THR A 79 -3.45 11.26 58.43
CA THR A 79 -2.31 11.15 59.35
C THR A 79 -1.77 12.52 59.71
N ALA A 80 -1.89 12.91 60.98
CA ALA A 80 -1.33 14.17 61.47
C ALA A 80 0.21 14.18 61.39
N HIS A 81 0.77 15.32 61.03
CA HIS A 81 2.19 15.62 61.05
C HIS A 81 2.54 16.31 62.36
N ASP A 82 3.76 16.09 62.88
CA ASP A 82 4.28 16.80 64.04
C ASP A 82 4.38 18.31 63.78
N ASN A 83 4.02 19.11 64.78
CA ASN A 83 4.12 20.56 64.76
C ASN A 83 4.98 21.02 65.95
N PRO A 84 6.22 21.46 65.76
CA PRO A 84 6.82 21.87 64.47
C PRO A 84 7.32 20.72 63.59
N VAL A 85 7.26 20.94 62.27
CA VAL A 85 7.90 20.11 61.25
C VAL A 85 9.40 20.38 61.26
N ARG A 86 10.22 19.33 61.23
CA ARG A 86 11.69 19.45 61.28
C ARG A 86 12.29 19.25 59.89
N ALA A 87 13.21 20.13 59.52
CA ALA A 87 14.01 20.00 58.32
C ALA A 87 15.14 18.96 58.51
N ASP A 88 15.61 18.38 57.42
CA ASP A 88 16.77 17.46 57.40
C ASP A 88 18.12 18.22 57.54
N ALA A 89 19.23 17.48 57.37
CA ALA A 89 20.58 18.00 57.50
C ALA A 89 20.93 19.02 56.39
N GLU A 90 20.21 18.97 55.28
CA GLU A 90 20.33 19.88 54.13
C GLU A 90 19.36 21.07 54.24
N GLY A 91 18.57 21.15 55.32
CA GLY A 91 17.60 22.20 55.59
C GLY A 91 16.31 22.05 54.78
N ILE A 92 16.02 20.87 54.22
CA ILE A 92 14.81 20.62 53.45
C ILE A 92 13.69 20.13 54.37
N LEU A 93 12.50 20.74 54.24
CA LEU A 93 11.30 20.32 54.97
C LEU A 93 10.56 19.21 54.21
N PRO A 94 10.05 18.18 54.90
CA PRO A 94 9.21 17.16 54.28
C PRO A 94 7.89 17.77 53.80
N PRO A 95 7.20 17.12 52.83
CA PRO A 95 5.92 17.61 52.33
C PRO A 95 4.86 17.65 53.44
N VAL A 96 4.10 18.74 53.47
CA VAL A 96 3.02 18.98 54.45
C VAL A 96 1.73 19.29 53.70
N PHE A 97 0.64 18.65 54.11
CA PHE A 97 -0.71 18.83 53.56
C PHE A 97 -1.59 19.60 54.54
N LEU A 98 -2.38 20.55 54.02
CA LEU A 98 -3.14 21.52 54.80
C LEU A 98 -4.65 21.38 54.60
N ASP A 99 -5.43 21.54 55.67
CA ASP A 99 -6.88 21.51 55.65
C ASP A 99 -7.42 22.84 55.04
N PRO A 100 -8.26 22.82 53.98
CA PRO A 100 -8.71 24.05 53.33
C PRO A 100 -9.71 24.83 54.20
N ALA A 101 -10.21 24.25 55.29
CA ALA A 101 -11.08 24.93 56.25
C ALA A 101 -10.30 25.81 57.25
N ILE A 102 -8.97 25.70 57.33
CA ILE A 102 -8.14 26.44 58.28
C ILE A 102 -7.28 27.47 57.54
N ILE A 103 -7.22 28.69 58.08
CA ILE A 103 -6.28 29.73 57.63
C ILE A 103 -5.04 29.65 58.52
N TYR A 104 -3.89 29.36 57.92
CA TYR A 104 -2.66 29.03 58.62
C TYR A 104 -1.69 30.22 58.71
N ARG A 105 -0.96 30.28 59.82
CA ARG A 105 0.27 31.07 59.98
C ARG A 105 1.45 30.11 60.14
N PHE A 106 2.46 30.24 59.29
CA PHE A 106 3.71 29.49 59.42
C PHE A 106 4.83 30.36 59.95
N VAL A 107 5.58 29.84 60.93
CA VAL A 107 6.73 30.52 61.52
C VAL A 107 7.93 29.58 61.45
N ALA A 108 8.97 29.96 60.71
CA ALA A 108 10.18 29.16 60.59
C ALA A 108 11.22 29.63 61.60
N LYS A 109 11.74 28.71 62.42
CA LYS A 109 12.78 29.00 63.41
C LYS A 109 13.99 28.11 63.16
N THR A 110 15.18 28.60 63.48
CA THR A 110 16.40 27.80 63.50
C THR A 110 16.27 26.63 64.48
N SER A 111 17.19 25.66 64.42
CA SER A 111 17.25 24.55 65.37
C SER A 111 17.34 25.00 66.84
N ALA A 112 17.86 26.22 67.08
CA ALA A 112 17.97 26.90 68.36
C ALA A 112 16.73 27.74 68.75
N GLY A 113 15.68 27.79 67.93
CA GLY A 113 14.41 28.47 68.24
C GLY A 113 14.36 29.96 67.92
N VAL A 114 15.32 30.49 67.15
CA VAL A 114 15.33 31.89 66.68
C VAL A 114 14.58 31.99 65.35
N ALA A 115 13.71 32.99 65.18
CA ALA A 115 12.97 33.18 63.92
C ALA A 115 13.91 33.43 62.74
N ILE A 116 13.64 32.79 61.60
CA ILE A 116 14.39 32.98 60.35
C ILE A 116 13.76 34.15 59.58
N PRO A 117 14.47 35.27 59.38
CA PRO A 117 13.91 36.45 58.73
C PRO A 117 13.40 36.14 57.31
N GLY A 118 12.20 36.62 56.97
CA GLY A 118 11.61 36.47 55.64
C GLY A 118 10.92 35.12 55.36
N MET A 119 10.90 34.20 56.33
CA MET A 119 10.25 32.89 56.19
C MET A 119 8.93 32.73 56.97
N ASP A 120 8.49 33.77 57.69
CA ASP A 120 7.17 33.78 58.34
C ASP A 120 6.10 34.08 57.29
N LEU A 121 5.07 33.24 57.22
CA LEU A 121 3.95 33.35 56.29
C LEU A 121 2.65 33.50 57.08
N ASP A 122 1.96 34.63 56.91
CA ASP A 122 0.66 34.91 57.56
C ASP A 122 -0.15 35.92 56.73
N PRO A 123 -1.41 35.65 56.36
CA PRO A 123 -2.12 34.37 56.38
C PRO A 123 -1.82 33.49 55.14
N VAL A 124 -1.92 32.17 55.30
CA VAL A 124 -1.93 31.18 54.23
C VAL A 124 -3.30 30.52 54.18
N SER A 125 -4.01 30.70 53.06
CA SER A 125 -5.32 30.07 52.82
C SER A 125 -5.27 29.19 51.57
N VAL A 126 -6.01 28.10 51.57
CA VAL A 126 -6.11 27.16 50.44
C VAL A 126 -7.45 27.37 49.76
N SER A 127 -7.45 27.82 48.51
CA SER A 127 -8.68 28.03 47.74
C SER A 127 -9.10 26.74 47.01
N ALA A 128 -10.41 26.53 46.86
CA ALA A 128 -11.00 25.32 46.29
C ALA A 128 -10.67 25.08 44.79
N SER A 129 -9.90 25.95 44.13
CA SER A 129 -9.43 25.82 42.74
C SER A 129 -7.97 25.34 42.62
N GLY A 130 -7.28 25.03 43.73
CA GLY A 130 -5.90 24.54 43.69
C GLY A 130 -4.84 25.62 43.45
N GLU A 131 -5.19 26.90 43.54
CA GLU A 131 -4.24 28.01 43.43
C GLU A 131 -3.86 28.57 44.81
N THR A 132 -2.56 28.66 45.07
CA THR A 132 -1.98 29.33 46.24
C THR A 132 -1.87 30.83 46.01
N SER A 133 -2.31 31.61 47.01
CA SER A 133 -2.05 33.05 47.09
C SER A 133 -1.19 33.35 48.31
N PHE A 134 -0.17 34.20 48.14
CA PHE A 134 0.64 34.72 49.25
C PHE A 134 0.31 36.20 49.44
N SER A 135 -0.11 36.58 50.64
CA SER A 135 -0.27 37.99 51.02
C SER A 135 1.07 38.52 51.52
N GLN A 136 1.61 39.56 50.87
CA GLN A 136 2.75 40.31 51.42
C GLN A 136 2.20 41.41 52.32
N VAL A 137 2.67 41.46 53.57
CA VAL A 137 2.20 42.43 54.56
C VAL A 137 2.85 43.79 54.30
N SER A 138 2.19 44.61 53.48
CA SER A 138 2.27 46.07 53.53
C SER A 138 0.97 46.66 52.97
N ASP A 139 0.53 47.79 53.54
CA ASP A 139 -0.84 48.35 53.45
C ASP A 139 -1.34 48.79 52.06
N SER A 140 -0.75 48.31 50.96
CA SER A 140 -1.26 48.54 49.60
C SER A 140 -0.92 47.43 48.58
N ALA A 141 -0.57 46.21 49.02
CA ALA A 141 -0.25 45.12 48.11
C ALA A 141 -1.51 44.35 47.61
N VAL A 142 -1.60 44.13 46.30
CA VAL A 142 -2.62 43.29 45.66
C VAL A 142 -2.20 41.82 45.72
N ALA A 143 -3.10 40.92 46.12
CA ALA A 143 -2.87 39.48 46.15
C ALA A 143 -2.45 38.93 44.77
N ARG A 144 -1.41 38.09 44.71
CA ARG A 144 -0.94 37.46 43.46
C ARG A 144 -0.66 35.97 43.66
N THR A 145 -0.89 35.19 42.61
CA THR A 145 -0.67 33.72 42.57
C THR A 145 0.80 33.38 42.30
N ILE A 146 1.23 32.16 42.66
CA ILE A 146 2.58 31.64 42.33
C ILE A 146 2.84 31.66 40.82
N GLY A 147 1.81 31.39 40.01
CA GLY A 147 1.89 31.45 38.54
C GLY A 147 2.27 32.84 38.01
N ALA A 148 1.73 33.90 38.61
CA ALA A 148 2.08 35.28 38.25
C ALA A 148 3.52 35.65 38.64
N LYS A 149 4.08 35.07 39.71
CA LYS A 149 5.49 35.27 40.11
C LYS A 149 6.48 34.47 39.25
N LEU A 150 6.11 33.26 38.81
CA LEU A 150 6.94 32.44 37.92
C LEU A 150 6.98 32.98 36.47
N GLN A 151 5.93 33.68 36.04
CA GLN A 151 5.89 34.36 34.74
C GLN A 151 6.82 35.58 34.67
N ASP A 152 7.18 36.20 35.79
CA ASP A 152 8.16 37.31 35.81
C ASP A 152 9.62 36.82 35.66
N VAL A 153 9.93 35.58 36.05
CA VAL A 153 11.30 35.03 35.98
C VAL A 153 11.72 34.66 34.53
N SER A 154 10.78 34.58 33.58
CA SER A 154 11.06 34.23 32.19
C SER A 154 10.85 35.38 31.18
N SER A 155 10.74 36.63 31.64
CA SER A 155 10.72 37.79 30.72
C SER A 155 12.08 38.50 30.67
N VAL A 156 12.63 38.62 29.46
CA VAL A 156 13.91 39.28 29.14
C VAL A 156 13.77 40.81 29.20
N ARG A 157 13.22 41.37 30.29
CA ARG A 157 12.96 42.82 30.39
C ARG A 157 13.67 43.60 31.48
N ASP A 158 14.55 42.99 32.27
CA ASP A 158 15.39 43.71 33.25
C ASP A 158 16.91 43.56 33.01
N TYR A 159 17.34 43.53 31.74
CA TYR A 159 18.74 43.86 31.44
C TYR A 159 18.93 45.39 31.44
N GLY A 160 19.10 45.94 32.64
CA GLY A 160 19.76 47.22 32.86
C GLY A 160 18.84 48.38 33.24
N ALA A 161 18.47 48.47 34.52
CA ALA A 161 18.65 49.70 35.28
C ALA A 161 18.61 49.43 36.79
N VAL A 162 19.58 50.03 37.47
CA VAL A 162 19.72 50.19 38.92
C VAL A 162 18.67 51.18 39.43
N GLY A 163 18.09 50.91 40.61
CA GLY A 163 17.50 51.90 41.54
C GLY A 163 16.16 52.50 41.10
N ASP A 164 15.07 52.35 41.84
CA ASP A 164 14.72 53.00 43.12
C ASP A 164 13.70 54.15 42.94
N GLY A 165 12.43 53.83 43.21
CA GLY A 165 11.44 54.76 43.78
C GLY A 165 11.16 56.10 43.10
N ARG A 166 10.00 56.20 42.43
CA ARG A 166 9.11 57.38 42.37
C ARG A 166 9.76 58.76 42.56
N THR A 167 10.22 59.43 41.48
CA THR A 167 10.03 60.90 41.31
C THR A 167 10.30 61.46 39.88
N GLN A 168 9.87 60.84 38.76
CA GLN A 168 10.00 61.51 37.44
C GLN A 168 8.78 61.52 36.49
N ASP A 169 7.66 60.86 36.81
CA ASP A 169 6.49 60.87 35.90
C ASP A 169 5.49 62.03 36.14
N LYS A 170 5.69 62.83 37.20
CA LYS A 170 4.77 63.93 37.58
C LYS A 170 5.04 65.26 36.85
N ALA A 171 6.21 65.42 36.23
CA ALA A 171 6.52 66.59 35.41
C ALA A 171 5.99 66.48 33.96
N ALA A 172 5.88 65.27 33.41
CA ALA A 172 5.31 65.05 32.08
C ALA A 172 3.77 65.09 32.08
N PHE A 173 3.14 64.61 33.15
CA PHE A 173 1.67 64.58 33.29
C PHE A 173 1.04 65.97 33.55
N THR A 174 1.78 66.89 34.19
CA THR A 174 1.30 68.27 34.46
C THR A 174 1.20 69.10 33.17
N ASN A 175 1.95 68.75 32.11
CA ASN A 175 1.92 69.47 30.83
C ASN A 175 0.89 68.91 29.83
N ALA A 176 0.47 67.65 29.98
CA ALA A 176 -0.49 66.99 29.07
C ALA A 176 -1.96 67.10 29.52
N ALA A 177 -2.22 67.27 30.83
CA ALA A 177 -3.57 67.38 31.39
C ALA A 177 -4.27 68.73 31.12
N ALA A 178 -3.59 69.71 30.51
CA ALA A 178 -4.16 71.02 30.23
C ALA A 178 -4.96 71.12 28.92
N ALA A 179 -5.01 70.08 28.06
CA ALA A 179 -5.44 70.25 26.67
C ALA A 179 -6.66 69.44 26.19
N LEU A 180 -7.35 68.69 27.05
CA LEU A 180 -8.57 67.96 26.66
C LEU A 180 -9.73 68.20 27.64
N THR A 181 -10.24 69.44 27.64
CA THR A 181 -11.60 69.75 28.06
C THR A 181 -12.56 69.66 26.87
N ASP A 182 -13.62 68.89 27.12
CA ASP A 182 -14.94 68.96 26.50
C ASP A 182 -15.10 68.51 25.05
N GLY A 183 -15.26 67.19 24.86
CA GLY A 183 -16.57 66.63 24.51
C GLY A 183 -17.16 66.83 23.10
N GLY A 184 -17.62 65.72 22.51
CA GLY A 184 -18.90 65.70 21.78
C GLY A 184 -18.92 65.00 20.43
N ALA A 185 -19.92 64.09 20.28
CA ALA A 185 -20.12 62.97 19.35
C ALA A 185 -20.44 63.27 17.83
N LEU A 186 -21.01 62.27 17.10
CA LEU A 186 -21.60 62.18 15.71
C LEU A 186 -20.76 61.62 14.53
N GLU A 187 -21.00 60.45 13.90
CA GLU A 187 -22.12 59.74 13.18
C GLU A 187 -22.23 60.13 11.68
N VAL A 188 -22.24 59.15 10.75
CA VAL A 188 -22.20 59.37 9.27
C VAL A 188 -23.31 58.59 8.55
N THR A 189 -23.91 59.15 7.48
CA THR A 189 -24.85 58.45 6.58
C THR A 189 -24.68 58.80 5.08
N ALA A 190 -24.81 57.75 4.23
CA ALA A 190 -25.20 57.58 2.80
C ALA A 190 -24.38 58.09 1.58
N GLY A 191 -24.06 57.14 0.66
CA GLY A 191 -23.95 57.35 -0.82
C GLY A 191 -22.81 56.62 -1.54
N VAL A 192 -23.07 55.54 -2.32
CA VAL A 192 -22.11 54.61 -2.96
C VAL A 192 -22.02 54.78 -4.50
N HIS A 193 -20.82 54.63 -5.09
CA HIS A 193 -20.61 54.12 -6.46
C HIS A 193 -19.33 53.25 -6.54
N LEU A 194 -19.45 52.04 -7.13
CA LEU A 194 -18.38 51.10 -7.45
C LEU A 194 -18.06 51.16 -8.96
N ILE A 195 -16.77 51.22 -9.33
CA ILE A 195 -16.28 50.92 -10.69
C ILE A 195 -15.16 49.88 -10.58
N GLY A 196 -15.34 48.75 -11.24
CA GLY A 196 -14.30 47.77 -11.53
C GLY A 196 -14.20 47.51 -13.03
N ALA A 197 -12.96 47.46 -13.54
CA ALA A 197 -12.41 46.52 -14.53
C ALA A 197 -11.03 47.05 -14.97
N GLN A 198 -9.96 46.26 -15.03
CA GLN A 198 -9.50 45.39 -16.14
C GLN A 198 -8.06 44.92 -15.82
N PRO A 199 -7.37 44.03 -16.57
CA PRO A 199 -7.75 42.78 -17.26
C PRO A 199 -6.84 41.59 -16.85
N PHE A 200 -7.29 40.34 -17.07
CA PHE A 200 -6.41 39.16 -17.00
C PHE A 200 -6.00 38.66 -18.39
N GLY A 201 -4.70 38.41 -18.58
CA GLY A 201 -4.19 37.28 -19.37
C GLY A 201 -2.94 37.54 -20.23
N PRO A 202 -2.13 36.50 -20.57
CA PRO A 202 -2.32 35.06 -20.28
C PRO A 202 -1.20 34.51 -19.34
N ALA A 203 -1.44 33.58 -18.41
CA ALA A 203 -2.10 32.30 -18.61
C ALA A 203 -2.71 31.74 -17.31
N ARG A 204 -3.99 31.35 -17.43
CA ARG A 204 -4.76 30.30 -16.76
C ARG A 204 -4.34 29.87 -15.34
N GLY A 205 -5.13 30.30 -14.37
CA GLY A 205 -5.33 29.65 -13.07
C GLY A 205 -6.53 30.28 -12.38
N ASN A 206 -7.60 29.52 -12.19
CA ASN A 206 -8.83 29.97 -11.52
C ASN A 206 -8.50 30.48 -10.11
N VAL A 207 -8.63 31.78 -9.88
CA VAL A 207 -8.80 32.29 -8.51
C VAL A 207 -10.30 32.40 -8.30
N HIS A 208 -10.81 31.46 -7.50
CA HIS A 208 -12.17 31.48 -6.98
C HIS A 208 -12.53 32.91 -6.56
N ALA A 209 -13.74 33.33 -6.91
CA ALA A 209 -14.38 34.45 -6.25
C ALA A 209 -14.14 34.28 -4.74
N PHE A 210 -13.52 35.27 -4.09
CA PHE A 210 -13.67 35.40 -2.66
C PHE A 210 -15.12 35.77 -2.43
N ASP A 211 -15.97 34.74 -2.46
CA ASP A 211 -17.31 34.78 -1.92
C ASP A 211 -17.18 35.25 -0.47
N HIS A 212 -17.89 36.33 -0.18
CA HIS A 212 -18.31 36.70 1.15
C HIS A 212 -17.15 36.94 2.13
N ALA A 213 -16.64 38.17 2.15
CA ALA A 213 -16.17 38.74 3.41
C ALA A 213 -17.39 38.85 4.34
N VAL A 214 -17.71 37.77 5.05
CA VAL A 214 -18.66 37.80 6.15
C VAL A 214 -18.04 38.69 7.21
N VAL A 215 -18.58 39.89 7.36
CA VAL A 215 -18.35 40.72 8.54
C VAL A 215 -19.00 39.96 9.70
N GLY A 216 -18.24 39.10 10.38
CA GLY A 216 -18.72 38.28 11.48
C GLY A 216 -19.11 39.14 12.69
N ASP A 217 -20.11 38.67 13.44
CA ASP A 217 -20.74 39.36 14.58
C ASP A 217 -19.81 39.56 15.81
N GLU A 218 -18.53 39.16 15.72
CA GLU A 218 -17.51 39.39 16.75
C GLU A 218 -16.54 40.54 16.39
N ASN A 219 -17.03 41.52 15.64
CA ASN A 219 -16.48 42.86 15.78
C ASN A 219 -16.71 43.32 17.23
N ILE A 220 -15.73 43.07 18.10
CA ILE A 220 -15.34 44.13 19.04
C ILE A 220 -14.93 45.27 18.12
N VAL A 221 -15.93 46.10 17.78
CA VAL A 221 -15.77 47.52 17.63
C VAL A 221 -14.98 47.91 18.88
N ALA A 222 -13.64 47.90 18.78
CA ALA A 222 -12.86 48.83 19.53
C ALA A 222 -13.38 50.16 19.02
N ASN A 223 -14.36 50.67 19.75
CA ASN A 223 -15.00 51.93 19.52
C ASN A 223 -13.88 52.96 19.43
N SER A 224 -13.51 53.29 18.21
CA SER A 224 -13.79 54.62 17.76
C SER A 224 -14.73 54.48 16.57
N GLU A 225 -16.02 54.24 16.85
CA GLU A 225 -16.97 55.19 16.29
C GLU A 225 -16.35 56.58 16.52
N PHE A 226 -15.83 57.22 15.46
CA PHE A 226 -15.69 58.67 15.42
C PHE A 226 -17.11 59.25 15.34
N THR A 227 -17.97 58.88 16.29
CA THR A 227 -19.08 59.68 16.72
C THR A 227 -18.47 60.67 17.67
N GLY A 228 -17.98 61.79 17.11
CA GLY A 228 -17.19 62.77 17.82
C GLY A 228 -16.63 63.82 16.89
N SER A 229 -17.35 64.91 16.66
CA SER A 229 -16.70 66.12 16.15
C SER A 229 -15.44 66.38 16.99
N ARG A 230 -14.26 66.41 16.37
CA ARG A 230 -13.08 67.25 16.70
C ARG A 230 -11.78 66.66 16.16
N SER A 231 -10.98 67.56 15.61
CA SER A 231 -9.68 67.40 14.94
C SER A 231 -8.51 66.91 15.81
N THR A 232 -8.72 66.09 16.84
CA THR A 232 -7.71 65.89 17.90
C THR A 232 -6.71 64.75 17.65
N GLY A 233 -6.88 63.95 16.60
CA GLY A 233 -5.95 62.86 16.24
C GLY A 233 -5.00 63.17 15.09
N TRP A 234 -5.17 64.33 14.43
CA TRP A 234 -4.42 64.67 13.21
C TRP A 234 -3.58 65.93 13.41
N GLU A 235 -2.28 65.83 13.19
CA GLU A 235 -1.42 66.99 12.97
C GLU A 235 -1.64 67.52 11.55
N LEU A 236 -2.19 68.72 11.45
CA LEU A 236 -2.52 69.37 10.19
C LEU A 236 -1.50 70.47 9.88
N SER A 237 -0.85 70.37 8.73
CA SER A 237 0.03 71.40 8.18
C SER A 237 -0.62 71.99 6.94
N ASN A 238 -0.85 73.31 6.93
CA ASN A 238 -1.48 74.09 5.85
C ASN A 238 -2.93 73.73 5.48
N PHE A 239 -3.53 72.76 6.18
CA PHE A 239 -4.98 72.55 6.17
C PHE A 239 -5.67 73.54 7.10
N VAL A 240 -6.80 74.10 6.69
CA VAL A 240 -7.59 74.99 7.55
C VAL A 240 -8.67 74.17 8.24
N SER A 241 -8.63 74.12 9.59
CA SER A 241 -9.68 73.47 10.37
C SER A 241 -10.86 74.42 10.60
N LYS A 242 -12.01 74.11 9.99
CA LYS A 242 -13.34 74.55 10.43
C LYS A 242 -14.21 73.30 10.54
N ASN A 243 -14.87 73.09 11.68
CA ASN A 243 -15.66 71.88 11.96
C ASN A 243 -16.72 71.57 10.87
N PRO A 244 -17.05 70.30 10.57
CA PRO A 244 -16.20 69.11 10.49
C PRO A 244 -15.87 68.78 9.01
N GLY A 245 -14.57 68.70 8.71
CA GLY A 245 -14.03 68.35 7.41
C GLY A 245 -12.68 69.03 7.23
N ILE A 246 -11.59 68.26 7.20
CA ILE A 246 -10.24 68.83 7.00
C ILE A 246 -10.22 69.44 5.60
N SER A 247 -10.24 70.77 5.50
CA SER A 247 -10.42 71.48 4.23
C SER A 247 -9.12 72.10 3.73
N HIS A 248 -8.92 72.01 2.42
CA HIS A 248 -7.75 72.52 1.73
C HIS A 248 -8.16 73.54 0.67
N ALA A 249 -7.45 74.66 0.64
CA ALA A 249 -7.62 75.69 -0.38
C ALA A 249 -6.65 75.45 -1.55
N GLU A 250 -7.09 75.78 -2.76
CA GLU A 250 -6.26 75.67 -3.97
C GLU A 250 -5.00 76.53 -3.86
N GLY A 251 -3.84 76.00 -4.29
CA GLY A 251 -2.57 76.72 -4.35
C GLY A 251 -1.57 76.44 -3.21
N SER A 252 -1.91 75.62 -2.22
CA SER A 252 -1.00 75.22 -1.12
C SER A 252 -0.67 73.72 -1.14
N ILE A 253 0.45 73.30 -0.55
CA ILE A 253 0.71 71.88 -0.24
C ILE A 253 0.41 71.70 1.23
N ALA A 254 -0.47 70.75 1.55
CA ALA A 254 -0.87 70.48 2.92
C ALA A 254 -0.73 69.00 3.28
N SER A 255 -0.38 68.72 4.53
CA SER A 255 -0.30 67.34 5.04
C SER A 255 -1.07 67.16 6.34
N ALA A 256 -1.64 65.96 6.51
CA ALA A 256 -2.39 65.55 7.68
C ALA A 256 -1.81 64.24 8.21
N LYS A 257 -1.34 64.20 9.46
CA LYS A 257 -0.73 63.01 10.07
C LYS A 257 -1.52 62.52 11.27
N CYS A 258 -1.80 61.22 11.37
CA CYS A 258 -2.33 60.62 12.59
C CYS A 258 -1.55 59.38 13.00
N LEU A 259 -1.67 59.00 14.26
CA LEU A 259 -1.11 57.75 14.78
C LEU A 259 -2.16 56.65 14.70
N VAL A 260 -1.85 55.57 14.00
CA VAL A 260 -2.73 54.40 13.84
C VAL A 260 -2.10 53.22 14.58
N ALA A 261 -2.87 52.62 15.49
CA ALA A 261 -2.47 51.37 16.13
C ALA A 261 -2.56 50.24 15.09
N VAL A 262 -1.42 49.63 14.79
CA VAL A 262 -1.32 48.51 13.87
C VAL A 262 -0.82 47.27 14.61
N HIS A 263 -1.39 46.14 14.23
CA HIS A 263 -0.94 44.84 14.64
C HIS A 263 0.00 44.27 13.59
N ALA A 264 0.90 43.41 14.04
CA ALA A 264 1.81 42.70 13.17
C ALA A 264 1.05 41.80 12.22
N TYR A 265 1.52 41.77 10.96
CA TYR A 265 1.01 40.88 9.91
C TYR A 265 -0.50 40.97 9.66
N THR A 266 -1.10 42.13 9.97
CA THR A 266 -2.54 42.36 9.85
C THR A 266 -2.85 43.19 8.60
N THR A 267 -3.91 42.81 7.89
CA THR A 267 -4.42 43.57 6.74
C THR A 267 -5.48 44.54 7.22
N TYR A 268 -5.42 45.77 6.73
CA TYR A 268 -6.36 46.84 7.05
C TYR A 268 -7.01 47.33 5.76
N LEU A 269 -8.31 47.61 5.79
CA LEU A 269 -8.99 48.38 4.75
C LEU A 269 -9.11 49.82 5.22
N ILE A 270 -8.52 50.75 4.48
CA ILE A 270 -8.66 52.18 4.72
C ILE A 270 -9.63 52.76 3.70
N SER A 271 -10.74 53.31 4.19
CA SER A 271 -11.77 53.99 3.40
C SER A 271 -11.71 55.49 3.69
N VAL A 272 -11.36 56.30 2.70
CA VAL A 272 -11.25 57.76 2.78
C VAL A 272 -12.35 58.40 1.93
N THR A 273 -13.23 59.17 2.54
CA THR A 273 -14.27 59.93 1.83
C THR A 273 -13.80 61.35 1.60
N LEU A 274 -13.74 61.78 0.33
CA LEU A 274 -13.32 63.11 -0.07
C LEU A 274 -14.48 63.87 -0.73
N ASN A 275 -14.70 65.10 -0.27
CA ASN A 275 -15.64 66.04 -0.87
C ASN A 275 -14.84 67.11 -1.60
N THR A 276 -14.61 66.93 -2.91
CA THR A 276 -13.75 67.85 -3.67
C THR A 276 -14.58 68.92 -4.39
N THR A 277 -14.08 70.16 -4.38
CA THR A 277 -14.59 71.27 -5.20
C THR A 277 -13.76 71.45 -6.47
N THR A 278 -12.48 71.07 -6.44
CA THR A 278 -11.57 71.06 -7.60
C THR A 278 -10.77 69.75 -7.63
N ALA A 279 -10.61 69.13 -8.81
CA ALA A 279 -9.88 67.87 -8.95
C ALA A 279 -8.37 68.08 -8.79
N GLY A 280 -7.71 67.21 -8.01
CA GLY A 280 -6.27 67.29 -7.73
C GLY A 280 -5.71 65.97 -7.21
N GLY A 281 -4.53 65.99 -6.61
CA GLY A 281 -3.77 64.80 -6.24
C GLY A 281 -3.61 64.62 -4.72
N ILE A 282 -3.78 63.39 -4.24
CA ILE A 282 -3.51 63.03 -2.84
C ILE A 282 -2.62 61.77 -2.76
N SER A 283 -1.65 61.81 -1.85
CA SER A 283 -0.71 60.74 -1.54
C SER A 283 -0.88 60.27 -0.10
N PHE A 284 -0.80 58.96 0.12
CA PHE A 284 -0.87 58.37 1.46
C PHE A 284 0.47 57.74 1.84
N PHE A 285 0.89 57.96 3.08
CA PHE A 285 2.16 57.50 3.62
C PHE A 285 1.94 56.78 4.96
N LEU A 286 2.77 55.78 5.22
CA LEU A 286 2.88 55.13 6.52
C LEU A 286 4.35 55.11 6.93
N LYS A 287 4.70 55.70 8.08
CA LYS A 287 6.10 55.84 8.54
C LYS A 287 7.02 56.39 7.43
N ASP A 288 6.56 57.48 6.80
CA ASP A 288 7.20 58.20 5.69
C ASP A 288 7.42 57.41 4.39
N LYS A 289 6.86 56.20 4.25
CA LYS A 289 6.85 55.45 2.98
C LYS A 289 5.49 55.57 2.29
N PRO A 290 5.45 55.81 0.97
CA PRO A 290 4.18 55.84 0.24
C PRO A 290 3.51 54.46 0.32
N VAL A 291 2.19 54.47 0.48
CA VAL A 291 1.38 53.25 0.60
C VAL A 291 1.28 52.49 -0.73
N PHE A 292 1.65 53.13 -1.85
CA PHE A 292 1.74 52.52 -3.18
C PHE A 292 3.19 52.12 -3.51
N THR A 293 3.37 50.93 -4.08
CA THR A 293 4.67 50.39 -4.48
C THR A 293 5.24 51.08 -5.72
N ALA A 294 6.57 51.12 -5.80
CA ALA A 294 7.33 51.74 -6.89
C ALA A 294 6.87 51.23 -8.27
N GLY A 295 6.23 52.10 -9.03
CA GLY A 295 5.68 51.81 -10.36
C GLY A 295 4.36 52.52 -10.62
N ASP A 296 3.56 52.71 -9.56
CA ASP A 296 2.32 53.50 -9.61
C ASP A 296 2.61 54.91 -9.09
N SER A 297 2.12 55.93 -9.81
CA SER A 297 2.27 57.32 -9.40
C SER A 297 1.74 57.47 -7.97
N SER A 298 2.61 57.91 -7.05
CA SER A 298 2.32 58.07 -5.62
C SER A 298 1.19 59.05 -5.29
N VAL A 299 0.61 59.67 -6.32
CA VAL A 299 -0.46 60.66 -6.27
C VAL A 299 -1.69 60.08 -6.95
N VAL A 300 -2.75 59.83 -6.18
CA VAL A 300 -4.06 59.41 -6.69
C VAL A 300 -4.79 60.67 -7.13
N SER A 301 -5.25 60.72 -8.38
CA SER A 301 -6.10 61.82 -8.85
C SER A 301 -7.52 61.65 -8.28
N VAL A 302 -7.98 62.62 -7.51
CA VAL A 302 -9.21 62.54 -6.71
C VAL A 302 -10.27 63.56 -7.17
N GLY A 303 -11.52 63.10 -7.22
CA GLY A 303 -12.77 63.85 -7.39
C GLY A 303 -13.70 63.61 -6.17
N PRO A 304 -14.93 64.13 -6.16
CA PRO A 304 -15.81 63.99 -5.00
C PRO A 304 -16.37 62.56 -4.93
N ASN A 305 -15.73 61.70 -4.13
CA ASN A 305 -16.08 60.29 -3.96
C ASN A 305 -15.42 59.66 -2.72
N THR A 306 -15.89 58.47 -2.33
CA THR A 306 -15.21 57.60 -1.36
C THR A 306 -14.20 56.70 -2.05
N TYR A 307 -12.98 56.69 -1.53
CA TYR A 307 -11.86 55.92 -2.03
C TYR A 307 -11.46 54.85 -1.00
N GLN A 308 -11.32 53.60 -1.43
CA GLN A 308 -10.98 52.48 -0.56
C GLN A 308 -9.66 51.84 -1.00
N PHE A 309 -8.77 51.58 -0.04
CA PHE A 309 -7.45 51.00 -0.27
C PHE A 309 -7.15 49.94 0.79
N ALA A 310 -6.57 48.81 0.38
CA ALA A 310 -6.10 47.79 1.31
C ALA A 310 -4.62 48.03 1.65
N MET A 311 -4.26 47.95 2.93
CA MET A 311 -2.88 48.03 3.41
C MET A 311 -2.50 46.77 4.19
N PHE A 312 -1.23 46.35 4.07
CA PHE A 312 -0.67 45.24 4.83
C PHE A 312 0.46 45.73 5.76
N SER A 313 0.33 45.49 7.07
CA SER A 313 1.37 45.83 8.05
C SER A 313 2.40 44.70 8.18
N TYR A 314 3.67 44.99 7.90
CA TYR A 314 4.80 44.04 8.05
C TYR A 314 5.61 44.23 9.35
N THR A 315 5.16 45.08 10.27
CA THR A 315 5.93 45.48 11.47
C THR A 315 5.35 44.90 12.76
N THR A 316 6.14 44.81 13.83
CA THR A 316 5.67 44.42 15.18
C THR A 316 4.49 45.27 15.66
N ASP A 317 3.66 44.72 16.54
CA ASP A 317 2.54 45.43 17.18
C ASP A 317 3.01 46.79 17.71
N GLY A 318 2.29 47.85 17.36
CA GLY A 318 2.65 49.20 17.77
C GLY A 318 1.84 50.28 17.06
N THR A 319 2.15 51.53 17.38
CA THR A 319 1.48 52.68 16.76
C THR A 319 2.37 53.26 15.68
N VAL A 320 1.87 53.39 14.45
CA VAL A 320 2.62 53.93 13.31
C VAL A 320 1.97 55.22 12.81
N PRO A 321 2.75 56.23 12.40
CA PRO A 321 2.20 57.43 11.80
C PRO A 321 1.70 57.16 10.39
N PHE A 322 0.43 57.48 10.13
CA PHE A 322 -0.20 57.56 8.83
C PHE A 322 -0.31 59.03 8.41
N GLU A 323 0.05 59.34 7.16
CA GLU A 323 0.06 60.71 6.65
C GLU A 323 -0.64 60.79 5.29
N LEU A 324 -1.47 61.80 5.13
CA LEU A 324 -2.04 62.24 3.87
C LEU A 324 -1.32 63.50 3.42
N ARG A 325 -0.85 63.54 2.18
CA ARG A 325 -0.26 64.74 1.55
C ARG A 325 -1.08 65.13 0.33
N SER A 326 -1.48 66.39 0.25
CA SER A 326 -2.17 66.97 -0.91
C SER A 326 -1.17 67.64 -1.85
N ASP A 327 -1.54 67.74 -3.13
CA ASP A 327 -0.85 68.60 -4.09
C ASP A 327 -1.41 70.03 -4.09
N THR A 328 -0.80 70.91 -4.89
CA THR A 328 -1.21 72.32 -5.01
C THR A 328 -2.52 72.55 -5.76
N LYS A 329 -3.10 71.51 -6.37
CA LYS A 329 -4.27 71.62 -7.26
C LYS A 329 -5.57 71.20 -6.58
N TRP A 330 -5.50 70.30 -5.60
CA TRP A 330 -6.68 69.80 -4.92
C TRP A 330 -7.29 70.88 -4.02
N ALA A 331 -8.61 71.04 -4.08
CA ALA A 331 -9.38 71.85 -3.14
C ALA A 331 -10.65 71.10 -2.75
N GLY A 332 -10.96 71.07 -1.45
CA GLY A 332 -12.05 70.25 -0.92
C GLY A 332 -11.92 69.96 0.56
N SER A 333 -12.76 69.07 1.07
CA SER A 333 -12.69 68.59 2.45
C SER A 333 -12.60 67.06 2.53
N ILE A 334 -11.92 66.56 3.55
CA ILE A 334 -11.93 65.15 3.92
C ILE A 334 -13.15 64.93 4.82
N GLY A 335 -14.13 64.15 4.35
CA GLY A 335 -15.37 63.87 5.07
C GLY A 335 -15.20 62.83 6.16
N SER A 336 -14.56 61.70 5.87
CA SER A 336 -14.27 60.65 6.85
C SER A 336 -13.09 59.79 6.45
N ILE A 337 -12.39 59.21 7.43
CA ILE A 337 -11.38 58.18 7.23
C ILE A 337 -11.73 57.03 8.18
N LEU A 338 -12.01 55.86 7.62
CA LEU A 338 -12.33 54.65 8.35
C LEU A 338 -11.21 53.62 8.12
N VAL A 339 -10.63 53.10 9.21
CA VAL A 339 -9.63 52.02 9.15
C VAL A 339 -10.27 50.77 9.73
N ILE A 340 -10.57 49.80 8.87
CA ILE A 340 -11.18 48.53 9.26
C ILE A 340 -10.08 47.48 9.35
N LYS A 341 -9.92 46.85 10.51
CA LYS A 341 -9.09 45.66 10.65
C LYS A 341 -9.76 44.51 9.90
N ILE A 342 -9.12 44.00 8.85
CA ILE A 342 -9.55 42.75 8.23
C ILE A 342 -8.81 41.65 9.00
N GLN A 343 -9.50 40.99 9.94
CA GLN A 343 -8.97 39.76 10.51
C GLN A 343 -8.88 38.73 9.39
N ARG A 344 -7.66 38.40 9.00
CA ARG A 344 -7.39 37.10 8.40
C ARG A 344 -7.43 36.13 9.57
N GLU A 345 -8.33 35.16 9.57
CA GLU A 345 -8.28 34.07 10.55
C GLU A 345 -6.85 33.52 10.54
N ALA A 346 -6.15 33.70 11.66
CA ALA A 346 -4.88 33.06 11.90
C ALA A 346 -5.19 31.57 11.98
N PRO A 347 -4.65 30.79 11.05
CA PRO A 347 -5.25 29.49 10.88
C PRO A 347 -4.69 28.51 11.93
N TYR A 348 -5.58 27.66 12.47
CA TYR A 348 -5.46 26.82 13.67
C TYR A 348 -4.20 25.94 13.79
N ASP A 349 -3.18 26.35 14.56
CA ASP A 349 -2.03 25.51 14.94
C ASP A 349 -2.49 24.16 15.54
N PHE A 350 -2.37 23.09 14.76
CA PHE A 350 -2.49 21.74 15.26
C PHE A 350 -1.16 21.41 15.98
N PHE A 351 -1.20 21.46 17.32
CA PHE A 351 -0.09 21.49 18.29
C PHE A 351 0.50 22.89 18.53
N GLY A 352 0.33 23.40 19.75
CA GLY A 352 0.73 24.74 20.18
C GLY A 352 2.25 25.01 20.18
N ILE A 353 2.84 25.10 19.00
CA ILE A 353 4.20 25.56 18.77
C ILE A 353 4.09 26.87 17.99
N SER A 354 4.02 27.99 18.72
CA SER A 354 3.91 29.33 18.15
C SER A 354 5.07 29.63 17.20
N ALA A 355 4.76 30.21 16.05
CA ALA A 355 5.65 30.55 14.93
C ALA A 355 6.84 31.49 15.21
N ASP A 356 7.15 31.79 16.48
CA ASP A 356 8.13 32.81 16.86
C ASP A 356 9.54 32.28 17.17
N LYS A 357 9.86 31.05 16.74
CA LYS A 357 11.22 30.50 16.86
C LYS A 357 11.79 30.13 15.50
N LYS A 358 12.57 31.06 14.93
CA LYS A 358 13.55 30.78 13.86
C LYS A 358 14.52 29.62 14.22
N ASP A 359 14.58 29.24 15.49
CA ASP A 359 15.43 28.15 15.99
C ASP A 359 14.77 26.76 15.93
N PHE A 360 13.43 26.63 15.87
CA PHE A 360 12.81 25.30 15.77
C PHE A 360 12.93 24.71 14.36
N ASP A 361 12.83 25.57 13.34
CA ASP A 361 13.05 25.24 11.93
C ASP A 361 14.47 24.72 11.64
N SER A 362 15.47 25.15 12.42
CA SER A 362 16.88 24.74 12.24
C SER A 362 17.28 23.52 13.10
N ILE A 363 16.59 23.26 14.21
CA ILE A 363 16.96 22.21 15.18
C ILE A 363 16.24 20.88 14.91
N PHE A 364 14.97 20.89 14.49
CA PHE A 364 14.17 19.66 14.35
C PHE A 364 13.73 19.32 12.92
N GLY A 365 13.85 20.24 11.96
CA GLY A 365 13.53 20.00 10.55
C GLY A 365 12.05 19.67 10.27
N ILE A 366 11.14 20.01 11.19
CA ILE A 366 9.70 19.82 11.07
C ILE A 366 9.08 21.16 10.66
N LYS A 367 8.41 21.19 9.51
CA LYS A 367 7.61 22.35 9.09
C LYS A 367 6.17 21.92 8.81
N PHE A 368 5.20 22.72 9.25
CA PHE A 368 3.78 22.52 8.95
C PHE A 368 3.35 23.47 7.82
N GLY A 369 2.61 22.96 6.83
CA GLY A 369 2.20 23.73 5.63
C GLY A 369 1.15 24.81 5.91
N ARG A 370 0.98 25.74 4.97
CA ARG A 370 -0.14 26.71 5.00
C ARG A 370 -1.50 26.00 4.87
N PHE A 371 -2.54 26.61 5.44
CA PHE A 371 -3.85 26.02 5.76
C PHE A 371 -4.79 25.59 4.64
N MET A 372 -4.32 25.48 3.41
CA MET A 372 -5.17 24.98 2.32
C MET A 372 -4.63 23.71 1.69
N SER A 373 -3.39 23.31 2.00
CA SER A 373 -2.78 22.11 1.41
C SER A 373 -2.68 20.92 2.37
N GLY A 374 -2.58 21.07 3.69
CA GLY A 374 -2.55 19.92 4.60
C GLY A 374 -1.35 18.97 4.41
N ASN A 375 -0.21 19.48 3.94
CA ASN A 375 1.03 18.71 3.78
C ASN A 375 1.81 18.61 5.11
N ILE A 376 2.46 17.47 5.35
CA ILE A 376 3.42 17.24 6.43
C ILE A 376 4.80 17.03 5.81
N ALA A 377 5.81 17.84 6.16
CA ALA A 377 7.18 17.68 5.65
C ALA A 377 8.22 17.74 6.77
N ILE A 378 9.03 16.69 6.88
CA ILE A 378 10.12 16.55 7.84
C ILE A 378 11.38 16.10 7.09
N GLY A 379 12.39 16.96 6.99
CA GLY A 379 13.58 16.67 6.18
C GLY A 379 14.44 17.89 5.91
N ASP A 380 15.21 17.85 4.82
CA ASP A 380 16.07 18.96 4.44
C ASP A 380 15.28 20.13 3.81
N ARG A 381 16.00 21.21 3.48
CA ARG A 381 15.40 22.39 2.83
C ARG A 381 14.63 22.04 1.56
N LEU A 382 15.07 21.05 0.79
CA LEU A 382 14.41 20.64 -0.47
C LEU A 382 13.12 19.87 -0.20
N THR A 383 13.08 19.00 0.80
CA THR A 383 11.83 18.37 1.28
C THR A 383 10.84 19.43 1.74
N SER A 384 11.31 20.46 2.44
CA SER A 384 10.45 21.53 2.95
C SER A 384 9.84 22.45 1.89
N ALA A 385 10.33 22.38 0.63
CA ALA A 385 9.76 23.12 -0.50
C ALA A 385 8.32 22.68 -0.83
N LEU A 386 7.95 21.45 -0.46
CA LEU A 386 6.58 20.90 -0.57
C LEU A 386 5.53 21.73 0.21
N LEU A 387 5.96 22.53 1.19
CA LEU A 387 5.04 23.35 1.99
C LEU A 387 4.73 24.71 1.35
N SER A 388 5.37 25.00 0.22
CA SER A 388 5.29 26.29 -0.48
C SER A 388 4.75 26.19 -1.92
N ASN A 389 4.32 25.01 -2.35
CA ASN A 389 3.77 24.76 -3.69
C ASN A 389 2.23 24.58 -3.65
N GLU A 390 1.64 24.23 -4.79
CA GLU A 390 0.19 24.02 -4.96
C GLU A 390 -0.27 22.59 -4.59
N ALA A 391 0.67 21.69 -4.24
CA ALA A 391 0.38 20.31 -3.88
C ALA A 391 -0.34 20.22 -2.52
N ALA A 392 -1.22 19.24 -2.34
CA ALA A 392 -2.02 19.05 -1.13
C ALA A 392 -2.05 17.61 -0.62
N TRP A 393 -2.27 17.44 0.69
CA TRP A 393 -2.47 16.19 1.42
C TRP A 393 -1.31 15.19 1.30
N ASN A 394 -0.08 15.70 1.26
CA ASN A 394 1.13 14.88 1.13
C ASN A 394 1.85 14.72 2.48
N VAL A 395 2.45 13.55 2.70
CA VAL A 395 3.37 13.28 3.82
C VAL A 395 4.76 13.03 3.26
N ALA A 396 5.76 13.83 3.65
CA ALA A 396 7.16 13.69 3.25
C ALA A 396 8.06 13.60 4.48
N LEU A 397 8.69 12.45 4.70
CA LEU A 397 9.62 12.20 5.81
C LEU A 397 10.96 11.68 5.26
N GLY A 398 12.00 12.50 5.29
CA GLY A 398 13.34 12.17 4.80
C GLY A 398 13.95 13.24 3.90
N SER A 399 15.28 13.20 3.71
CA SER A 399 15.97 14.14 2.82
C SER A 399 15.55 13.92 1.36
N ARG A 400 15.16 15.01 0.70
CA ARG A 400 14.62 15.06 -0.68
C ARG A 400 13.42 14.14 -0.94
N ALA A 401 12.63 13.82 0.08
CA ALA A 401 11.35 13.16 -0.11
C ALA A 401 10.37 14.17 -0.75
N LEU A 402 9.71 13.81 -1.86
CA LEU A 402 8.77 14.67 -2.60
C LEU A 402 9.31 16.07 -2.99
N SER A 403 10.63 16.26 -3.08
CA SER A 403 11.24 17.60 -3.20
C SER A 403 10.96 18.33 -4.52
N THR A 404 10.55 17.63 -5.57
CA THR A 404 10.19 18.24 -6.86
C THR A 404 8.72 18.06 -7.23
N ASN A 405 7.90 17.55 -6.31
CA ASN A 405 6.45 17.51 -6.48
C ASN A 405 5.92 18.95 -6.48
N ILE A 406 5.14 19.36 -7.48
CA ILE A 406 4.64 20.74 -7.61
C ILE A 406 3.12 20.80 -7.42
N ASP A 407 2.41 19.83 -8.01
CA ASP A 407 0.96 19.73 -8.11
C ASP A 407 0.39 18.42 -7.55
N GLY A 408 1.19 17.35 -7.49
CA GLY A 408 0.74 16.02 -7.06
C GLY A 408 0.18 15.96 -5.64
N GLN A 409 -0.95 15.29 -5.44
CA GLN A 409 -1.71 15.25 -4.19
C GLN A 409 -1.78 13.85 -3.56
N GLU A 410 -2.08 13.78 -2.27
CA GLU A 410 -2.36 12.52 -1.54
C GLU A 410 -1.19 11.51 -1.56
N ASN A 411 0.06 11.96 -1.65
CA ASN A 411 1.23 11.09 -1.65
C ASN A 411 1.81 10.89 -0.24
N THR A 412 2.31 9.69 0.06
CA THR A 412 3.07 9.40 1.29
C THR A 412 4.47 8.94 0.92
N ALA A 413 5.49 9.71 1.26
CA ALA A 413 6.90 9.42 1.00
C ALA A 413 7.70 9.36 2.32
N ILE A 414 8.22 8.18 2.66
CA ILE A 414 9.00 7.94 3.88
C ILE A 414 10.35 7.34 3.50
N GLY A 415 11.43 8.12 3.56
CA GLY A 415 12.79 7.70 3.26
C GLY A 415 13.54 8.68 2.36
N THR A 416 14.87 8.63 2.39
CA THR A 416 15.72 9.50 1.56
C THR A 416 15.49 9.22 0.07
N PHE A 417 15.23 10.28 -0.71
CA PHE A 417 14.86 10.24 -2.14
C PHE A 417 13.56 9.48 -2.47
N ALA A 418 12.72 9.15 -1.49
CA ALA A 418 11.41 8.55 -1.77
C ALA A 418 10.54 9.55 -2.55
N LEU A 419 10.03 9.15 -3.72
CA LEU A 419 9.22 10.01 -4.60
C LEU A 419 9.89 11.36 -4.97
N GLU A 420 11.24 11.43 -5.07
CA GLU A 420 11.99 12.68 -5.34
C GLU A 420 11.46 13.42 -6.59
N TYR A 421 11.22 12.69 -7.68
CA TYR A 421 10.72 13.21 -8.97
C TYR A 421 9.26 12.86 -9.27
N ASN A 422 8.42 12.82 -8.23
CA ASN A 422 7.00 12.55 -8.39
C ASN A 422 6.22 13.76 -8.94
N GLN A 423 5.40 13.58 -9.98
CA GLN A 423 4.50 14.62 -10.52
C GLN A 423 3.06 14.09 -10.62
N SER A 424 2.63 13.26 -9.66
CA SER A 424 1.38 12.49 -9.75
C SER A 424 0.75 12.23 -8.40
N ASP A 425 -0.51 11.80 -8.40
CA ASP A 425 -1.30 11.68 -7.18
C ASP A 425 -1.32 10.25 -6.60
N ARG A 426 -1.61 10.15 -5.30
CA ARG A 426 -1.98 8.91 -4.59
C ARG A 426 -0.90 7.83 -4.54
N ASN A 427 0.38 8.19 -4.53
CA ASN A 427 1.48 7.23 -4.42
C ASN A 427 1.96 7.08 -2.96
N THR A 428 2.16 5.84 -2.51
CA THR A 428 2.74 5.51 -1.20
C THR A 428 4.12 4.87 -1.39
N ALA A 429 5.17 5.50 -0.90
CA ALA A 429 6.56 5.06 -1.02
C ALA A 429 7.27 5.05 0.35
N GLY A 430 7.85 3.92 0.72
CA GLY A 430 8.66 3.74 1.92
C GLY A 430 10.02 3.13 1.61
N GLY A 431 11.11 3.68 2.12
CA GLY A 431 12.48 3.18 1.92
C GLY A 431 13.34 4.05 1.01
N TYR A 432 14.66 3.80 1.03
CA TYR A 432 15.63 4.60 0.28
C TYR A 432 15.38 4.52 -1.24
N SER A 433 15.17 5.68 -1.88
CA SER A 433 14.92 5.82 -3.32
C SER A 433 13.74 4.99 -3.87
N ALA A 434 12.74 4.65 -3.03
CA ALA A 434 11.49 4.05 -3.51
C ALA A 434 10.75 5.05 -4.43
N PHE A 435 10.32 4.62 -5.62
CA PHE A 435 9.71 5.47 -6.65
C PHE A 435 10.47 6.75 -7.00
N ARG A 436 11.81 6.72 -6.99
CA ARG A 436 12.61 7.95 -7.20
C ARG A 436 12.24 8.71 -8.48
N TYR A 437 11.97 8.00 -9.57
CA TYR A 437 11.59 8.57 -10.87
C TYR A 437 10.15 8.19 -11.25
N ASN A 438 9.14 8.76 -10.56
CA ASN A 438 7.71 8.54 -10.86
C ASN A 438 7.03 9.73 -11.55
N THR A 439 7.05 9.83 -12.88
CA THR A 439 6.61 11.10 -13.52
C THR A 439 5.10 11.22 -13.73
N LYS A 440 4.37 10.17 -14.13
CA LYS A 440 2.92 10.22 -14.42
C LYS A 440 2.10 9.11 -13.76
N GLY A 441 2.74 8.18 -13.05
CA GLY A 441 2.07 7.03 -12.44
C GLY A 441 1.27 7.42 -11.20
N THR A 442 0.02 6.97 -11.10
CA THR A 442 -0.85 7.23 -9.95
C THR A 442 -1.21 5.95 -9.18
N GLN A 443 -1.60 6.09 -7.91
CA GLN A 443 -2.12 4.97 -7.10
C GLN A 443 -1.14 3.81 -6.91
N ASN A 444 0.17 4.06 -6.91
CA ASN A 444 1.17 3.02 -6.70
C ASN A 444 1.60 2.91 -5.22
N THR A 445 1.89 1.69 -4.76
CA THR A 445 2.40 1.40 -3.40
C THR A 445 3.76 0.70 -3.48
N GLY A 446 4.76 1.18 -2.74
CA GLY A 446 6.14 0.75 -2.89
C GLY A 446 6.87 0.80 -1.57
N TRP A 447 7.41 -0.32 -1.11
CA TRP A 447 8.16 -0.38 0.13
C TRP A 447 9.47 -1.16 -0.05
N GLY A 448 10.62 -0.57 0.30
CA GLY A 448 11.92 -1.20 0.18
C GLY A 448 12.99 -0.34 -0.50
N TYR A 449 14.19 -0.88 -0.62
CA TYR A 449 15.31 -0.19 -1.27
C TYR A 449 15.13 -0.18 -2.79
N LYS A 450 15.00 1.02 -3.38
CA LYS A 450 14.84 1.24 -4.83
C LYS A 450 13.70 0.43 -5.47
N THR A 451 12.61 0.19 -4.74
CA THR A 451 11.37 -0.38 -5.30
C THR A 451 10.80 0.59 -6.34
N PHE A 452 10.43 0.11 -7.53
CA PHE A 452 9.94 0.92 -8.66
C PHE A 452 10.83 2.14 -9.01
N GLY A 453 12.15 1.95 -9.02
CA GLY A 453 13.08 3.06 -9.23
C GLY A 453 12.94 3.83 -10.55
N ARG A 454 12.22 3.32 -11.57
CA ARG A 454 12.08 3.95 -12.90
C ARG A 454 10.65 4.02 -13.48
N ASN A 455 9.60 4.03 -12.64
CA ASN A 455 8.20 4.03 -13.09
C ASN A 455 7.77 5.34 -13.76
N SER A 456 7.77 5.46 -15.09
CA SER A 456 7.39 6.73 -15.73
C SER A 456 5.88 6.96 -15.82
N VAL A 457 5.06 5.96 -16.16
CA VAL A 457 3.61 6.15 -16.41
C VAL A 457 2.72 5.11 -15.70
N GLY A 458 3.27 3.97 -15.29
CA GLY A 458 2.49 2.86 -14.74
C GLY A 458 1.68 3.25 -13.50
N SER A 459 0.42 2.81 -13.43
CA SER A 459 -0.50 3.08 -12.31
C SER A 459 -0.97 1.78 -11.63
N ASN A 460 -1.51 1.90 -10.41
CA ASN A 460 -2.05 0.76 -9.62
C ASN A 460 -1.06 -0.38 -9.34
N ASN A 461 0.24 -0.10 -9.26
CA ASN A 461 1.24 -1.13 -8.98
C ASN A 461 1.54 -1.21 -7.48
N THR A 462 1.73 -2.43 -6.97
CA THR A 462 2.21 -2.68 -5.60
C THR A 462 3.55 -3.41 -5.62
N GLY A 463 4.52 -2.94 -4.83
CA GLY A 463 5.89 -3.44 -4.83
C GLY A 463 6.47 -3.44 -3.43
N VAL A 464 6.92 -4.59 -2.93
CA VAL A 464 7.50 -4.70 -1.59
C VAL A 464 8.76 -5.56 -1.66
N GLY A 465 9.93 -4.99 -1.34
CA GLY A 465 11.20 -5.72 -1.30
C GLY A 465 12.37 -4.95 -1.93
N PHE A 466 13.58 -5.51 -1.82
CA PHE A 466 14.78 -4.94 -2.42
C PHE A 466 14.72 -5.04 -3.95
N TRP A 467 14.73 -3.90 -4.66
CA TRP A 467 14.63 -3.83 -6.13
C TRP A 467 13.38 -4.49 -6.75
N ALA A 468 12.28 -4.60 -6.00
CA ALA A 468 11.02 -5.07 -6.58
C ALA A 468 10.59 -4.11 -7.72
N SER A 469 10.30 -4.66 -8.91
CA SER A 469 9.88 -3.92 -10.11
C SER A 469 10.76 -2.70 -10.48
N MET A 470 12.08 -2.79 -10.26
CA MET A 470 13.03 -1.67 -10.45
C MET A 470 12.93 -1.00 -11.84
N TYR A 471 12.71 -1.78 -12.91
CA TYR A 471 12.69 -1.29 -14.29
C TYR A 471 11.29 -1.13 -14.90
N ASN A 472 10.22 -1.15 -14.10
CA ASN A 472 8.89 -0.80 -14.62
C ASN A 472 8.91 0.63 -15.14
N GLN A 473 8.53 0.84 -16.40
CA GLN A 473 8.43 2.14 -17.06
C GLN A 473 6.95 2.49 -17.27
N THR A 474 6.15 1.60 -17.86
CA THR A 474 4.77 1.89 -18.27
C THR A 474 3.75 0.85 -17.83
N GLY A 475 4.18 -0.25 -17.23
CA GLY A 475 3.32 -1.35 -16.80
C GLY A 475 2.40 -0.94 -15.64
N SER A 476 1.13 -1.33 -15.70
CA SER A 476 0.10 -1.03 -14.72
C SER A 476 -0.51 -2.30 -14.11
N ASP A 477 -1.14 -2.16 -12.95
CA ASP A 477 -1.85 -3.24 -12.25
C ASP A 477 -0.96 -4.45 -11.91
N ASN A 478 0.33 -4.22 -11.59
CA ASN A 478 1.26 -5.27 -11.19
C ASN A 478 1.43 -5.36 -9.67
N SER A 479 1.57 -6.57 -9.15
CA SER A 479 1.90 -6.86 -7.75
C SER A 479 3.24 -7.58 -7.65
N SER A 480 4.22 -7.05 -6.91
CA SER A 480 5.57 -7.60 -6.80
C SER A 480 6.04 -7.64 -5.34
N PHE A 481 6.14 -8.82 -4.75
CA PHE A 481 6.52 -9.03 -3.35
C PHE A 481 7.75 -9.94 -3.26
N GLY A 482 8.89 -9.41 -2.83
CA GLY A 482 10.14 -10.14 -2.68
C GLY A 482 11.35 -9.40 -3.27
N SER A 483 12.55 -9.86 -2.92
CA SER A 483 13.79 -9.32 -3.47
C SER A 483 13.85 -9.58 -4.98
N ARG A 484 13.99 -8.51 -5.78
CA ARG A 484 14.02 -8.54 -7.25
C ARG A 484 12.80 -9.22 -7.89
N ALA A 485 11.64 -9.24 -7.22
CA ALA A 485 10.39 -9.67 -7.84
C ALA A 485 10.01 -8.70 -8.99
N GLY A 486 9.71 -9.23 -10.18
CA GLY A 486 9.35 -8.44 -11.36
C GLY A 486 10.44 -7.48 -11.86
N TYR A 487 11.72 -7.72 -11.54
CA TYR A 487 12.83 -6.76 -11.70
C TYR A 487 12.93 -6.11 -13.09
N TYR A 488 12.81 -6.89 -14.17
CA TYR A 488 12.93 -6.42 -15.56
C TYR A 488 11.60 -6.05 -16.23
N ASN A 489 10.46 -6.09 -15.54
CA ASN A 489 9.16 -5.84 -16.18
C ASN A 489 9.01 -4.37 -16.59
N SER A 490 9.31 -4.01 -17.85
CA SER A 490 9.30 -2.61 -18.29
C SER A 490 7.93 -2.08 -18.76
N ARG A 491 7.08 -2.94 -19.32
CA ARG A 491 5.81 -2.55 -19.96
C ARG A 491 4.63 -3.48 -19.66
N GLY A 492 4.86 -4.61 -18.99
CA GLY A 492 3.85 -5.64 -18.79
C GLY A 492 2.82 -5.24 -17.75
N ASN A 493 1.55 -5.55 -18.01
CA ASN A 493 0.41 -5.27 -17.14
C ASN A 493 -0.12 -6.53 -16.47
N TYR A 494 -0.86 -6.37 -15.37
CA TYR A 494 -1.61 -7.46 -14.71
C TYR A 494 -0.75 -8.63 -14.23
N ASN A 495 0.52 -8.39 -13.87
CA ASN A 495 1.41 -9.45 -13.39
C ASN A 495 1.42 -9.52 -11.86
N SER A 496 1.34 -10.73 -11.33
CA SER A 496 1.49 -11.04 -9.91
C SER A 496 2.79 -11.80 -9.68
N ALA A 497 3.75 -11.25 -8.96
CA ALA A 497 5.05 -11.84 -8.67
C ALA A 497 5.31 -11.88 -7.17
N PHE A 498 5.32 -13.07 -6.57
CA PHE A 498 5.45 -13.28 -5.13
C PHE A 498 6.57 -14.28 -4.85
N GLY A 499 7.69 -13.81 -4.30
CA GLY A 499 8.88 -14.60 -4.01
C GLY A 499 10.16 -13.89 -4.43
N SER A 500 11.29 -14.34 -3.90
CA SER A 500 12.61 -13.84 -4.32
C SER A 500 12.83 -14.16 -5.81
N GLN A 501 13.09 -13.15 -6.63
CA GLN A 501 13.29 -13.26 -8.07
C GLN A 501 12.09 -13.86 -8.84
N ALA A 502 10.88 -13.85 -8.27
CA ALA A 502 9.66 -14.22 -9.00
C ALA A 502 9.45 -13.27 -10.19
N GLY A 503 9.23 -13.80 -11.38
CA GLY A 503 9.06 -13.02 -12.61
C GLY A 503 10.27 -12.16 -12.98
N LEU A 504 11.49 -12.49 -12.51
CA LEU A 504 12.69 -11.65 -12.65
C LEU A 504 12.89 -11.13 -14.07
N GLN A 505 12.77 -12.01 -15.06
CA GLN A 505 13.05 -11.76 -16.47
C GLN A 505 11.79 -11.60 -17.33
N ASN A 506 10.60 -11.42 -16.72
CA ASN A 506 9.43 -11.01 -17.48
C ASN A 506 9.59 -9.52 -17.87
N ASP A 507 9.63 -9.21 -19.16
CA ASP A 507 9.76 -7.87 -19.73
C ASP A 507 8.67 -7.65 -20.77
N GLY A 508 7.57 -7.00 -20.38
CA GLY A 508 6.46 -6.70 -21.28
C GLY A 508 5.37 -7.77 -21.35
N GLY A 509 5.60 -8.96 -20.81
CA GLY A 509 4.58 -10.00 -20.70
C GLY A 509 3.43 -9.58 -19.78
N THR A 510 2.20 -9.98 -20.11
CA THR A 510 0.98 -9.53 -19.42
C THR A 510 0.19 -10.67 -18.80
N ALA A 511 -0.60 -10.37 -17.77
CA ALA A 511 -1.52 -11.31 -17.13
C ALA A 511 -0.83 -12.61 -16.61
N ASN A 512 0.37 -12.49 -16.06
CA ASN A 512 1.11 -13.62 -15.52
C ASN A 512 0.98 -13.74 -13.99
N THR A 513 1.04 -14.98 -13.49
CA THR A 513 1.11 -15.27 -12.05
C THR A 513 2.38 -16.05 -11.76
N TYR A 514 3.25 -15.51 -10.92
CA TYR A 514 4.51 -16.10 -10.47
C TYR A 514 4.51 -16.16 -8.94
N LEU A 515 4.48 -17.36 -8.37
CA LEU A 515 4.46 -17.59 -6.92
C LEU A 515 5.54 -18.60 -6.54
N GLY A 516 6.55 -18.17 -5.78
CA GLY A 516 7.70 -18.98 -5.39
C GLY A 516 9.03 -18.29 -5.71
N ALA A 517 10.12 -18.74 -5.09
CA ALA A 517 11.45 -18.24 -5.43
C ALA A 517 11.81 -18.64 -6.86
N ILE A 518 12.23 -17.67 -7.69
CA ILE A 518 12.63 -17.89 -9.09
C ILE A 518 11.48 -18.47 -9.93
N ALA A 519 10.21 -18.27 -9.53
CA ALA A 519 9.06 -18.66 -10.33
C ALA A 519 8.93 -17.78 -11.59
N GLY A 520 8.66 -18.35 -12.75
CA GLY A 520 8.53 -17.64 -14.02
C GLY A 520 9.67 -17.94 -15.00
N PRO A 521 9.77 -17.20 -16.12
CA PRO A 521 10.86 -17.38 -17.06
C PRO A 521 12.17 -16.96 -16.40
N TYR A 522 13.14 -17.87 -16.39
CA TYR A 522 14.48 -17.63 -15.84
C TYR A 522 15.54 -18.39 -16.62
N THR A 523 16.59 -17.69 -17.04
CA THR A 523 17.82 -18.24 -17.61
C THR A 523 19.03 -17.51 -17.03
N PRO A 524 20.22 -18.14 -16.94
CA PRO A 524 21.43 -17.44 -16.53
C PRO A 524 21.76 -16.28 -17.49
N GLY A 525 21.81 -15.05 -16.96
CA GLY A 525 22.17 -13.86 -17.74
C GLY A 525 21.10 -12.76 -17.73
N PRO A 526 21.27 -11.72 -18.56
CA PRO A 526 20.35 -10.58 -18.62
C PRO A 526 19.21 -10.74 -19.62
N THR A 527 18.98 -11.94 -20.17
CA THR A 527 17.91 -12.17 -21.15
C THR A 527 16.54 -11.95 -20.54
N THR A 528 15.65 -11.31 -21.29
CA THR A 528 14.27 -11.03 -20.87
C THR A 528 13.26 -11.65 -21.84
N PHE A 529 12.03 -11.83 -21.37
CA PHE A 529 10.98 -12.54 -22.08
C PHE A 529 9.64 -11.81 -21.96
N SER A 530 8.87 -11.77 -23.05
CA SER A 530 7.54 -11.10 -23.08
C SER A 530 6.40 -12.11 -23.13
N TYR A 531 6.45 -13.14 -22.29
CA TYR A 531 5.41 -14.18 -22.26
C TYR A 531 4.17 -13.72 -21.50
N SER A 532 2.98 -14.03 -22.02
CA SER A 532 1.70 -13.62 -21.44
C SER A 532 0.82 -14.81 -21.07
N PHE A 533 -0.09 -14.58 -20.12
CA PHE A 533 -1.08 -15.55 -19.63
C PHE A 533 -0.46 -16.81 -19.02
N SER A 534 0.76 -16.69 -18.47
CA SER A 534 1.49 -17.81 -17.89
C SER A 534 1.37 -17.85 -16.37
N THR A 535 1.15 -19.04 -15.83
CA THR A 535 1.06 -19.33 -14.40
C THR A 535 2.23 -20.20 -13.98
N CYS A 536 3.10 -19.71 -13.10
CA CYS A 536 4.18 -20.47 -12.47
C CYS A 536 4.01 -20.42 -10.95
N VAL A 537 3.76 -21.57 -10.33
CA VAL A 537 3.55 -21.69 -8.88
C VAL A 537 4.45 -22.79 -8.33
N GLY A 538 5.26 -22.47 -7.32
CA GLY A 538 6.29 -23.33 -6.75
C GLY A 538 7.69 -22.74 -6.93
N SER A 539 8.60 -23.09 -6.02
CA SER A 539 10.01 -22.71 -6.13
C SER A 539 10.59 -23.25 -7.45
N GLU A 540 11.28 -22.39 -8.20
CA GLU A 540 11.89 -22.71 -9.48
C GLU A 540 10.92 -23.26 -10.54
N SER A 541 9.62 -22.98 -10.41
CA SER A 541 8.64 -23.29 -11.46
C SER A 541 8.86 -22.37 -12.67
N LYS A 542 8.90 -22.93 -13.88
CA LYS A 542 9.31 -22.22 -15.10
C LYS A 542 8.27 -22.35 -16.21
N GLY A 543 7.97 -21.22 -16.85
CA GLY A 543 7.13 -21.16 -18.04
C GLY A 543 7.86 -20.43 -19.16
N TYR A 544 8.28 -21.18 -20.18
CA TYR A 544 8.93 -20.65 -21.39
C TYR A 544 7.93 -20.61 -22.54
N GLY A 545 7.09 -19.58 -22.54
CA GLY A 545 6.10 -19.36 -23.58
C GLY A 545 4.77 -18.82 -23.06
N ASN A 546 3.81 -18.65 -23.97
CA ASN A 546 2.49 -18.06 -23.68
C ASN A 546 1.48 -19.13 -23.24
N ASN A 547 0.49 -18.73 -22.44
CA ASN A 547 -0.58 -19.62 -21.98
C ASN A 547 -0.04 -20.87 -21.25
N THR A 548 1.12 -20.77 -20.59
CA THR A 548 1.73 -21.93 -19.92
C THR A 548 1.26 -22.05 -18.48
N THR A 549 1.15 -23.29 -17.97
CA THR A 549 0.78 -23.55 -16.57
C THR A 549 1.79 -24.50 -15.95
N ALA A 550 2.71 -23.98 -15.14
CA ALA A 550 3.71 -24.73 -14.40
C ALA A 550 3.42 -24.66 -12.89
N VAL A 551 2.96 -25.76 -12.28
CA VAL A 551 2.58 -25.81 -10.86
C VAL A 551 3.30 -26.94 -10.14
N GLY A 552 4.12 -26.62 -9.15
CA GLY A 552 4.97 -27.55 -8.42
C GLY A 552 6.41 -27.04 -8.35
N CYS A 553 7.15 -27.47 -7.33
CA CYS A 553 8.58 -27.15 -7.25
C CYS A 553 9.28 -27.75 -8.48
N GLN A 554 10.04 -26.90 -9.19
CA GLN A 554 10.75 -27.24 -10.43
C GLN A 554 9.86 -27.74 -11.58
N ALA A 555 8.53 -27.54 -11.52
CA ALA A 555 7.64 -27.80 -12.65
C ALA A 555 8.01 -26.88 -13.83
N ARG A 556 7.98 -27.41 -15.05
CA ARG A 556 8.48 -26.69 -16.22
C ARG A 556 7.60 -26.87 -17.44
N CYS A 557 7.23 -25.75 -18.04
CA CYS A 557 6.68 -25.68 -19.39
C CYS A 557 7.73 -25.10 -20.34
N GLY A 558 7.94 -25.76 -21.47
CA GLY A 558 8.84 -25.34 -22.53
C GLY A 558 10.31 -25.72 -22.37
N SER A 559 11.00 -25.80 -23.50
CA SER A 559 12.45 -25.94 -23.59
C SER A 559 13.15 -24.61 -23.23
N ASP A 560 14.40 -24.71 -22.78
CA ASP A 560 15.15 -23.56 -22.28
C ASP A 560 15.67 -22.87 -23.53
N PRO A 561 15.38 -21.58 -23.75
CA PRO A 561 15.82 -20.91 -24.96
C PRO A 561 17.36 -20.91 -25.12
N ASN A 562 18.12 -21.12 -24.03
CA ASN A 562 19.58 -21.28 -24.08
C ASN A 562 20.06 -22.69 -24.46
N SER A 563 19.16 -23.70 -24.51
CA SER A 563 19.51 -25.06 -24.94
C SER A 563 19.41 -25.27 -26.46
N GLY A 564 19.39 -24.19 -27.25
CA GLY A 564 19.23 -24.27 -28.71
C GLY A 564 17.83 -24.70 -29.15
N GLY A 565 16.85 -24.68 -28.23
CA GLY A 565 15.47 -25.06 -28.48
C GLY A 565 14.72 -23.94 -29.17
N THR A 566 14.22 -24.22 -30.38
CA THR A 566 13.39 -23.29 -31.17
C THR A 566 11.92 -23.59 -30.93
N ALA A 567 11.39 -23.31 -29.73
CA ALA A 567 9.94 -23.39 -29.51
C ALA A 567 9.50 -22.45 -28.39
N ILE A 568 8.83 -21.37 -28.78
CA ILE A 568 7.89 -20.70 -27.87
C ILE A 568 6.78 -21.73 -27.62
N THR A 569 6.75 -22.35 -26.44
CA THR A 569 5.66 -23.27 -26.15
C THR A 569 4.38 -22.49 -25.91
N THR A 570 3.30 -22.89 -26.57
CA THR A 570 1.97 -22.33 -26.30
C THR A 570 1.13 -23.42 -25.66
N ALA A 571 0.36 -23.05 -24.63
CA ALA A 571 -0.63 -23.92 -24.00
C ALA A 571 -0.08 -25.23 -23.40
N ALA A 572 1.20 -25.23 -22.99
CA ALA A 572 1.79 -26.35 -22.25
C ALA A 572 1.38 -26.31 -20.77
N THR A 573 1.11 -27.48 -20.19
CA THR A 573 0.67 -27.62 -18.79
C THR A 573 1.50 -28.67 -18.06
N ALA A 574 2.27 -28.25 -17.06
CA ALA A 574 3.06 -29.10 -16.18
C ALA A 574 2.61 -28.93 -14.72
N VAL A 575 2.06 -29.98 -14.10
CA VAL A 575 1.59 -29.96 -12.70
C VAL A 575 2.18 -31.13 -11.92
N GLY A 576 3.01 -30.84 -10.91
CA GLY A 576 3.68 -31.82 -10.07
C GLY A 576 5.14 -31.43 -9.76
N PHE A 577 5.74 -32.09 -8.77
CA PHE A 577 7.18 -31.94 -8.51
C PHE A 577 7.98 -32.36 -9.75
N ARG A 578 8.80 -31.46 -10.29
CA ARG A 578 9.62 -31.68 -11.51
C ARG A 578 8.83 -32.16 -12.75
N ALA A 579 7.52 -31.88 -12.83
CA ALA A 579 6.74 -32.18 -14.02
C ALA A 579 7.27 -31.37 -15.22
N LEU A 580 7.36 -31.99 -16.41
CA LEU A 580 7.90 -31.38 -17.62
C LEU A 580 6.91 -31.49 -18.78
N ALA A 581 6.42 -30.36 -19.27
CA ALA A 581 5.67 -30.23 -20.52
C ALA A 581 6.54 -29.43 -21.51
N ALA A 582 7.34 -30.12 -22.32
CA ALA A 582 8.48 -29.49 -23.02
C ALA A 582 8.09 -28.73 -24.30
N GLU A 583 6.95 -29.07 -24.89
CA GLU A 583 6.56 -28.62 -26.24
C GLU A 583 5.12 -28.08 -26.30
N GLU A 584 4.70 -27.56 -27.45
CA GLU A 584 3.37 -26.99 -27.67
C GLU A 584 2.23 -27.99 -27.37
N HIS A 585 1.20 -27.53 -26.66
CA HIS A 585 0.03 -28.33 -26.26
C HIS A 585 0.36 -29.62 -25.49
N SER A 586 1.56 -29.71 -24.92
CA SER A 586 1.95 -30.85 -24.09
C SER A 586 1.35 -30.74 -22.68
N VAL A 587 0.97 -31.87 -22.10
CA VAL A 587 0.34 -31.94 -20.77
C VAL A 587 1.07 -32.98 -19.92
N ALA A 588 1.68 -32.58 -18.81
CA ALA A 588 2.34 -33.44 -17.85
C ALA A 588 1.75 -33.24 -16.45
N LEU A 589 1.09 -34.26 -15.90
CA LEU A 589 0.41 -34.22 -14.61
C LEU A 589 0.90 -35.36 -13.71
N GLY A 590 1.61 -35.04 -12.63
CA GLY A 590 2.20 -36.00 -11.69
C GLY A 590 3.65 -35.64 -11.34
N GLY A 591 4.15 -36.16 -10.22
CA GLY A 591 5.56 -36.03 -9.88
C GLY A 591 6.43 -36.72 -10.95
N ASP A 592 7.41 -36.02 -11.49
CA ASP A 592 8.29 -36.52 -12.55
C ASP A 592 7.58 -36.94 -13.85
N ALA A 593 6.33 -36.52 -14.07
CA ALA A 593 5.64 -36.71 -15.34
C ALA A 593 6.31 -35.89 -16.45
N SER A 594 6.45 -36.46 -17.64
CA SER A 594 7.22 -35.86 -18.74
C SER A 594 6.53 -36.05 -20.08
N ALA A 595 6.04 -34.95 -20.65
CA ALA A 595 5.46 -34.85 -21.99
C ALA A 595 6.44 -34.04 -22.85
N ASN A 596 7.30 -34.75 -23.61
CA ASN A 596 8.48 -34.13 -24.24
C ASN A 596 8.22 -33.63 -25.67
N GLU A 597 7.06 -33.93 -26.24
CA GLU A 597 6.78 -33.73 -27.65
C GLU A 597 5.46 -32.99 -27.88
N ILE A 598 5.27 -32.48 -29.09
CA ILE A 598 4.07 -31.71 -29.46
C ILE A 598 2.80 -32.54 -29.23
N ARG A 599 1.78 -31.92 -28.60
CA ARG A 599 0.47 -32.54 -28.29
C ARG A 599 0.57 -33.86 -27.49
N SER A 600 1.68 -34.07 -26.79
CA SER A 600 1.87 -35.27 -25.97
C SER A 600 1.23 -35.10 -24.59
N THR A 601 0.71 -36.20 -24.02
CA THR A 601 0.03 -36.21 -22.72
C THR A 601 0.65 -37.27 -21.82
N ALA A 602 1.13 -36.88 -20.64
CA ALA A 602 1.67 -37.76 -19.61
C ALA A 602 0.93 -37.51 -18.28
N LEU A 603 0.15 -38.49 -17.83
CA LEU A 603 -0.62 -38.44 -16.59
C LEU A 603 -0.18 -39.57 -15.66
N GLY A 604 0.20 -39.24 -14.43
CA GLY A 604 0.70 -40.18 -13.43
C GLY A 604 2.16 -39.92 -13.04
N GLY A 605 2.55 -40.37 -11.85
CA GLY A 605 3.95 -40.24 -11.41
C GLY A 605 4.89 -41.00 -12.35
N ASN A 606 5.99 -40.39 -12.77
CA ASN A 606 6.94 -40.94 -13.75
C ASN A 606 6.34 -41.32 -15.12
N ALA A 607 5.12 -40.89 -15.47
CA ALA A 607 4.56 -41.12 -16.79
C ALA A 607 5.35 -40.36 -17.87
N LYS A 608 5.56 -40.96 -19.04
CA LYS A 608 6.37 -40.38 -20.12
C LYS A 608 5.68 -40.50 -21.47
N ALA A 609 5.40 -39.36 -22.09
CA ALA A 609 5.05 -39.31 -23.50
C ALA A 609 6.29 -38.85 -24.29
N THR A 610 6.94 -39.81 -24.95
CA THR A 610 8.25 -39.65 -25.61
C THR A 610 8.14 -39.37 -27.10
N GLY A 611 6.95 -39.47 -27.69
CA GLY A 611 6.69 -39.16 -29.09
C GLY A 611 5.54 -38.17 -29.28
N PRO A 612 5.46 -37.50 -30.45
CA PRO A 612 4.39 -36.56 -30.76
C PRO A 612 3.02 -37.23 -30.70
N ALA A 613 2.03 -36.52 -30.16
CA ALA A 613 0.67 -37.02 -29.93
C ALA A 613 0.58 -38.34 -29.10
N GLY A 614 1.65 -38.74 -28.40
CA GLY A 614 1.62 -39.88 -27.49
C GLY A 614 0.82 -39.56 -26.22
N SER A 615 0.00 -40.50 -25.76
CA SER A 615 -0.82 -40.37 -24.55
C SER A 615 -0.48 -41.48 -23.54
N ALA A 616 0.27 -41.15 -22.50
CA ALA A 616 0.65 -42.03 -21.41
C ALA A 616 -0.17 -41.72 -20.15
N VAL A 617 -0.93 -42.69 -19.64
CA VAL A 617 -1.81 -42.55 -18.48
C VAL A 617 -1.56 -43.69 -17.49
N GLY A 618 -0.96 -43.40 -16.35
CA GLY A 618 -0.63 -44.37 -15.30
C GLY A 618 0.78 -44.15 -14.73
N PHE A 619 1.05 -44.71 -13.53
CA PHE A 619 2.39 -44.62 -12.94
C PHE A 619 3.41 -45.36 -13.82
N GLY A 620 4.48 -44.67 -14.23
CA GLY A 620 5.51 -45.25 -15.09
C GLY A 620 5.06 -45.61 -16.51
N ALA A 621 3.85 -45.20 -16.93
CA ALA A 621 3.36 -45.45 -18.28
C ALA A 621 4.24 -44.74 -19.32
N ILE A 622 4.55 -45.39 -20.45
CA ILE A 622 5.32 -44.81 -21.55
C ILE A 622 4.52 -44.88 -22.85
N ALA A 623 4.38 -43.75 -23.55
CA ALA A 623 3.74 -43.66 -24.85
C ALA A 623 4.69 -43.05 -25.89
N SER A 624 4.92 -43.78 -26.96
CA SER A 624 5.63 -43.33 -28.16
C SER A 624 4.70 -42.51 -29.09
N ALA A 625 5.19 -42.20 -30.30
CA ALA A 625 4.47 -41.36 -31.26
C ALA A 625 3.10 -41.95 -31.67
N ASN A 626 2.06 -41.12 -31.65
CA ASN A 626 0.67 -41.50 -31.95
C ASN A 626 0.15 -42.72 -31.16
N SER A 627 0.76 -43.03 -30.02
CA SER A 627 0.40 -44.21 -29.22
C SER A 627 -0.48 -43.84 -28.03
N THR A 628 -1.41 -44.73 -27.68
CA THR A 628 -2.25 -44.62 -26.48
C THR A 628 -1.86 -45.70 -25.48
N THR A 629 -1.34 -45.28 -24.33
CA THR A 629 -0.89 -46.16 -23.25
C THR A 629 -1.68 -45.84 -21.97
N VAL A 630 -2.38 -46.82 -21.42
CA VAL A 630 -3.17 -46.70 -20.19
C VAL A 630 -2.89 -47.86 -19.25
N GLY A 631 -2.33 -47.59 -18.08
CA GLY A 631 -2.00 -48.59 -17.06
C GLY A 631 -0.64 -48.35 -16.41
N SER A 632 -0.43 -48.92 -15.22
CA SER A 632 0.87 -48.85 -14.55
C SER A 632 1.93 -49.60 -15.38
N GLU A 633 3.09 -48.97 -15.60
CA GLU A 633 4.23 -49.57 -16.33
C GLU A 633 3.84 -50.14 -17.72
N ALA A 634 2.80 -49.58 -18.35
CA ALA A 634 2.38 -49.96 -19.70
C ALA A 634 3.24 -49.26 -20.76
N GLY A 635 3.46 -49.91 -21.90
CA GLY A 635 4.24 -49.39 -23.03
C GLY A 635 5.73 -49.18 -22.74
N VAL A 636 6.23 -49.67 -21.60
CA VAL A 636 7.64 -49.53 -21.22
C VAL A 636 8.52 -50.22 -22.27
N ASN A 637 9.52 -49.48 -22.74
CA ASN A 637 10.45 -49.87 -23.80
C ASN A 637 9.80 -50.13 -25.19
N LEU A 638 8.52 -49.80 -25.40
CA LEU A 638 7.90 -49.82 -26.73
C LEU A 638 8.20 -48.50 -27.46
N ILE A 639 9.09 -48.54 -28.45
CA ILE A 639 9.60 -47.33 -29.15
C ILE A 639 9.02 -47.13 -30.56
N GLY A 640 8.31 -48.10 -31.13
CA GLY A 640 7.61 -47.92 -32.41
C GLY A 640 6.31 -47.12 -32.24
N ALA A 641 5.64 -46.76 -33.33
CA ALA A 641 4.55 -45.79 -33.34
C ALA A 641 3.16 -46.41 -33.53
N ASN A 642 2.10 -45.62 -33.35
CA ASN A 642 0.70 -46.01 -33.59
C ASN A 642 0.24 -47.21 -32.75
N ASN A 643 0.70 -47.28 -31.50
CA ASN A 643 0.44 -48.44 -30.64
C ASN A 643 -0.65 -48.18 -29.59
N VAL A 644 -1.35 -49.23 -29.20
CA VAL A 644 -2.33 -49.22 -28.11
C VAL A 644 -1.88 -50.20 -27.03
N SER A 645 -1.69 -49.72 -25.81
CA SER A 645 -1.27 -50.54 -24.65
C SER A 645 -2.19 -50.25 -23.47
N ILE A 646 -3.18 -51.11 -23.24
CA ILE A 646 -4.22 -50.90 -22.21
C ILE A 646 -4.15 -52.03 -21.18
N GLY A 647 -3.77 -51.70 -19.95
CA GLY A 647 -3.62 -52.64 -18.84
C GLY A 647 -2.26 -52.49 -18.14
N SER A 648 -2.18 -52.86 -16.86
CA SER A 648 -0.91 -52.82 -16.12
C SER A 648 0.10 -53.77 -16.77
N GLY A 649 1.28 -53.25 -17.12
CA GLY A 649 2.33 -54.00 -17.81
C GLY A 649 2.01 -54.40 -19.25
N ALA A 650 0.96 -53.84 -19.88
CA ALA A 650 0.67 -54.11 -21.29
C ALA A 650 1.81 -53.57 -22.18
N ASN A 651 2.29 -54.37 -23.13
CA ASN A 651 3.45 -54.10 -23.99
C ASN A 651 4.66 -53.57 -23.22
N ASN A 652 4.96 -54.19 -22.08
CA ASN A 652 6.15 -53.90 -21.28
C ASN A 652 7.28 -54.87 -21.67
N PHE A 653 8.32 -54.34 -22.32
CA PHE A 653 9.44 -55.12 -22.84
C PHE A 653 10.69 -54.95 -21.99
N LYS A 654 11.57 -55.96 -21.95
CA LYS A 654 12.84 -55.91 -21.18
C LYS A 654 13.88 -54.96 -21.79
N SER A 655 13.78 -54.70 -23.08
CA SER A 655 14.67 -53.84 -23.85
C SER A 655 13.88 -53.07 -24.91
N ALA A 656 14.47 -51.99 -25.43
CA ALA A 656 13.85 -51.17 -26.46
C ALA A 656 13.40 -52.03 -27.65
N THR A 657 12.09 -52.04 -27.89
CA THR A 657 11.42 -52.88 -28.89
C THR A 657 10.62 -51.98 -29.82
N LYS A 658 10.89 -52.08 -31.12
CA LYS A 658 10.31 -51.20 -32.14
C LYS A 658 9.16 -51.89 -32.87
N TYR A 659 8.07 -52.13 -32.15
CA TYR A 659 6.82 -52.57 -32.78
C TYR A 659 5.89 -51.40 -33.11
N THR A 660 5.25 -51.47 -34.26
CA THR A 660 4.37 -50.45 -34.83
C THR A 660 3.00 -51.05 -35.12
N ASN A 661 1.94 -50.25 -34.94
CA ASN A 661 0.56 -50.68 -35.18
C ASN A 661 0.16 -51.91 -34.34
N VAL A 662 0.66 -51.99 -33.09
CA VAL A 662 0.30 -53.07 -32.17
C VAL A 662 -0.75 -52.65 -31.17
N THR A 663 -1.68 -53.55 -30.84
CA THR A 663 -2.72 -53.35 -29.82
C THR A 663 -2.66 -54.45 -28.79
N ALA A 664 -2.26 -54.14 -27.55
CA ALA A 664 -2.34 -55.05 -26.42
C ALA A 664 -3.35 -54.57 -25.38
N ILE A 665 -4.32 -55.42 -25.05
CA ILE A 665 -5.36 -55.11 -24.06
C ILE A 665 -5.38 -56.20 -22.99
N GLY A 666 -5.06 -55.85 -21.75
CA GLY A 666 -5.07 -56.72 -20.57
C GLY A 666 -3.80 -56.62 -19.72
N TYR A 667 -3.86 -57.17 -18.50
CA TYR A 667 -2.70 -57.26 -17.60
C TYR A 667 -1.56 -58.07 -18.26
N GLY A 668 -0.40 -57.46 -18.46
CA GLY A 668 0.76 -58.13 -19.07
C GLY A 668 0.54 -58.65 -20.50
N ALA A 669 -0.46 -58.13 -21.22
CA ALA A 669 -0.65 -58.46 -22.64
C ALA A 669 0.52 -57.88 -23.45
N ALA A 670 1.16 -58.66 -24.30
CA ALA A 670 2.33 -58.20 -25.06
C ALA A 670 2.30 -58.73 -26.49
N CYS A 671 2.44 -57.82 -27.46
CA CYS A 671 2.61 -58.18 -28.86
C CYS A 671 4.05 -58.65 -29.12
N THR A 672 4.23 -59.52 -30.11
CA THR A 672 5.50 -60.14 -30.46
C THR A 672 6.04 -59.70 -31.82
N ALA A 673 5.25 -59.00 -32.63
CA ALA A 673 5.63 -58.41 -33.90
C ALA A 673 4.75 -57.20 -34.24
N ASP A 674 5.07 -56.51 -35.33
CA ASP A 674 4.25 -55.43 -35.92
C ASP A 674 2.83 -55.92 -36.30
N ASP A 675 1.88 -54.99 -36.40
CA ASP A 675 0.52 -55.24 -36.91
C ASP A 675 -0.32 -56.28 -36.13
N GLN A 676 -0.01 -56.50 -34.86
CA GLN A 676 -0.69 -57.48 -34.01
C GLN A 676 -1.73 -56.90 -33.07
N ILE A 677 -2.79 -57.68 -32.81
CA ILE A 677 -3.74 -57.44 -31.71
C ILE A 677 -3.66 -58.60 -30.71
N VAL A 678 -3.30 -58.32 -29.46
CA VAL A 678 -3.23 -59.28 -28.35
C VAL A 678 -4.27 -58.92 -27.28
N LEU A 679 -5.15 -59.87 -26.98
CA LEU A 679 -6.19 -59.74 -25.95
C LEU A 679 -5.85 -60.63 -24.75
N GLY A 680 -5.27 -60.02 -23.72
CA GLY A 680 -4.91 -60.65 -22.46
C GLY A 680 -3.54 -61.36 -22.48
N ASN A 681 -3.38 -62.30 -21.55
CA ASN A 681 -2.15 -63.06 -21.35
C ASN A 681 -2.44 -64.57 -21.23
N THR A 682 -1.42 -65.36 -20.94
CA THR A 682 -1.54 -66.84 -20.80
C THR A 682 -2.47 -67.30 -19.67
N SER A 683 -2.85 -66.42 -18.75
CA SER A 683 -3.79 -66.73 -17.65
C SER A 683 -5.26 -66.51 -18.03
N VAL A 684 -5.56 -65.92 -19.19
CA VAL A 684 -6.94 -65.76 -19.67
C VAL A 684 -7.54 -67.13 -19.98
N LYS A 685 -8.67 -67.46 -19.34
CA LYS A 685 -9.36 -68.76 -19.50
C LYS A 685 -10.41 -68.78 -20.60
N SER A 686 -11.06 -67.65 -20.87
CA SER A 686 -12.08 -67.53 -21.93
C SER A 686 -12.23 -66.08 -22.36
N ILE A 687 -12.47 -65.88 -23.66
CA ILE A 687 -12.93 -64.59 -24.23
C ILE A 687 -14.42 -64.77 -24.51
N ARG A 688 -15.28 -64.04 -23.79
CA ARG A 688 -16.74 -64.14 -23.96
C ARG A 688 -17.22 -63.08 -24.93
N ALA A 689 -17.83 -63.51 -26.03
CA ALA A 689 -18.52 -62.66 -26.98
C ALA A 689 -19.97 -63.15 -27.16
N ALA A 690 -20.92 -62.23 -27.32
CA ALA A 690 -22.30 -62.58 -27.64
C ALA A 690 -22.44 -63.17 -29.06
N VAL A 691 -21.55 -62.76 -29.95
CA VAL A 691 -21.38 -63.34 -31.30
C VAL A 691 -20.36 -64.47 -31.26
N THR A 692 -20.62 -65.53 -32.02
CA THR A 692 -19.82 -66.77 -31.98
C THR A 692 -18.64 -66.78 -32.94
N ALA A 693 -18.54 -65.82 -33.87
CA ALA A 693 -17.51 -65.78 -34.89
C ALA A 693 -17.02 -64.35 -35.17
N ILE A 694 -15.74 -64.25 -35.56
CA ILE A 694 -15.15 -63.03 -36.12
C ILE A 694 -15.47 -63.02 -37.62
N THR A 695 -15.99 -61.90 -38.12
CA THR A 695 -16.28 -61.73 -39.55
C THR A 695 -15.00 -61.25 -40.27
N ALA A 696 -14.63 -61.92 -41.36
CA ALA A 696 -13.50 -61.52 -42.21
C ALA A 696 -14.01 -60.98 -43.56
N LEU A 697 -13.37 -59.94 -44.09
CA LEU A 697 -13.64 -59.43 -45.44
C LEU A 697 -13.29 -60.51 -46.47
N SER A 698 -14.25 -60.88 -47.32
CA SER A 698 -14.10 -61.99 -48.28
C SER A 698 -14.92 -61.76 -49.56
N ASP A 699 -15.14 -60.50 -49.94
CA ASP A 699 -15.89 -60.14 -51.15
C ASP A 699 -15.15 -60.62 -52.40
N ARG A 700 -15.89 -61.08 -53.41
CA ARG A 700 -15.30 -61.54 -54.68
C ARG A 700 -14.65 -60.40 -55.45
N ARG A 701 -15.16 -59.17 -55.32
CA ARG A 701 -14.64 -57.99 -56.04
C ARG A 701 -13.24 -57.59 -55.57
N ASP A 702 -12.88 -57.97 -54.36
CA ASP A 702 -11.58 -57.69 -53.75
C ASP A 702 -10.56 -58.81 -54.01
N LYS A 703 -10.86 -59.76 -54.92
CA LYS A 703 -10.02 -60.93 -55.22
C LYS A 703 -9.77 -61.07 -56.73
N SER A 704 -8.51 -61.27 -57.10
CA SER A 704 -8.05 -61.63 -58.46
C SER A 704 -7.37 -63.00 -58.45
N ASN A 705 -7.27 -63.67 -59.61
CA ASN A 705 -6.60 -64.97 -59.76
C ASN A 705 -7.14 -66.04 -58.79
N VAL A 706 -8.47 -66.17 -58.71
CA VAL A 706 -9.12 -67.14 -57.82
C VAL A 706 -9.06 -68.53 -58.44
N ASP A 707 -8.08 -69.34 -58.01
CA ASP A 707 -7.98 -70.75 -58.32
C ASP A 707 -8.66 -71.61 -57.24
N TYR A 708 -9.52 -72.53 -57.66
CA TYR A 708 -10.18 -73.45 -56.73
C TYR A 708 -9.25 -74.61 -56.39
N ILE A 709 -9.25 -75.00 -55.11
CA ILE A 709 -8.40 -76.08 -54.58
C ILE A 709 -8.76 -77.42 -55.24
N ASP A 710 -7.76 -78.10 -55.80
CA ASP A 710 -7.91 -79.44 -56.37
C ASP A 710 -8.20 -80.49 -55.28
N GLY A 711 -9.22 -81.31 -55.51
CA GLY A 711 -9.67 -82.32 -54.56
C GLY A 711 -8.67 -83.43 -54.29
N LYS A 712 -7.86 -83.81 -55.30
CA LYS A 712 -6.82 -84.85 -55.13
C LYS A 712 -5.67 -84.32 -54.28
N PHE A 713 -5.18 -83.12 -54.59
CA PHE A 713 -4.22 -82.41 -53.76
C PHE A 713 -4.72 -82.32 -52.31
N ALA A 714 -5.95 -81.84 -52.10
CA ALA A 714 -6.51 -81.68 -50.76
C ALA A 714 -6.60 -83.01 -50.00
N ALA A 715 -7.01 -84.10 -50.66
CA ALA A 715 -7.09 -85.42 -50.05
C ALA A 715 -5.72 -85.98 -49.65
N GLU A 716 -4.69 -85.82 -50.50
CA GLU A 716 -3.33 -86.24 -50.16
C GLU A 716 -2.73 -85.38 -49.04
N PHE A 717 -2.97 -84.07 -49.06
CA PHE A 717 -2.52 -83.18 -48.00
C PHE A 717 -3.18 -83.53 -46.65
N VAL A 718 -4.49 -83.76 -46.62
CA VAL A 718 -5.18 -84.12 -45.35
C VAL A 718 -4.68 -85.46 -44.80
N LYS A 719 -4.26 -86.41 -45.64
CA LYS A 719 -3.68 -87.69 -45.18
C LYS A 719 -2.31 -87.53 -44.50
N SER A 720 -1.55 -86.48 -44.82
CA SER A 720 -0.26 -86.22 -44.17
C SER A 720 -0.40 -85.45 -42.84
N LEU A 721 -1.59 -84.93 -42.52
CA LEU A 721 -1.85 -84.24 -41.26
C LEU A 721 -2.03 -85.24 -40.10
N ALA A 722 -1.42 -84.93 -38.96
CA ALA A 722 -1.53 -85.73 -37.74
C ALA A 722 -2.21 -84.92 -36.61
N PRO A 723 -3.53 -85.08 -36.40
CA PRO A 723 -4.19 -84.54 -35.21
C PRO A 723 -3.64 -85.19 -33.95
N ALA A 724 -3.30 -84.38 -32.95
CA ALA A 724 -2.71 -84.83 -31.69
C ALA A 724 -3.53 -84.33 -30.50
N ARG A 725 -3.51 -85.10 -29.41
CA ARG A 725 -3.93 -84.67 -28.07
C ARG A 725 -2.67 -84.55 -27.22
N TRP A 726 -2.57 -83.48 -26.44
CA TRP A 726 -1.39 -83.22 -25.60
C TRP A 726 -1.79 -82.68 -24.23
N GLU A 727 -0.84 -82.72 -23.30
CA GLU A 727 -0.89 -81.98 -22.04
C GLU A 727 0.10 -80.81 -22.10
N TRP A 728 -0.23 -79.71 -21.43
CA TRP A 728 0.61 -78.51 -21.48
C TRP A 728 1.83 -78.63 -20.56
N ASP A 729 3.02 -78.83 -21.14
CA ASP A 729 4.31 -78.64 -20.46
C ASP A 729 4.96 -77.35 -20.95
N LEU A 730 4.46 -76.22 -20.44
CA LEU A 730 4.98 -74.90 -20.81
C LEU A 730 6.43 -74.77 -20.33
N ARG A 731 7.31 -74.19 -21.16
CA ARG A 731 8.69 -73.79 -20.80
C ARG A 731 8.71 -72.60 -19.82
N THR A 732 7.83 -72.63 -18.82
CA THR A 732 7.60 -71.60 -17.82
C THR A 732 7.35 -72.25 -16.46
N PRO A 733 7.70 -71.58 -15.34
CA PRO A 733 7.52 -72.15 -14.00
C PRO A 733 6.06 -72.38 -13.59
N VAL A 734 5.08 -71.79 -14.29
CA VAL A 734 3.65 -72.05 -14.07
C VAL A 734 3.18 -73.14 -15.02
N LYS A 735 2.74 -74.27 -14.47
CA LYS A 735 2.13 -75.36 -15.24
C LYS A 735 0.65 -75.04 -15.49
N ARG A 736 0.20 -75.20 -16.73
CA ARG A 736 -1.23 -75.15 -17.06
C ARG A 736 -1.79 -76.54 -16.84
N GLU A 737 -2.73 -76.68 -15.92
CA GLU A 737 -3.44 -77.96 -15.72
C GLU A 737 -4.43 -78.21 -16.87
N GLY A 738 -4.45 -79.47 -17.34
CA GLY A 738 -5.29 -79.92 -18.45
C GLY A 738 -4.54 -80.04 -19.77
N GLY A 739 -5.14 -80.80 -20.70
CA GLY A 739 -4.67 -81.01 -22.05
C GLY A 739 -5.63 -80.48 -23.10
N ASP A 740 -5.13 -80.29 -24.32
CA ASP A 740 -5.90 -79.83 -25.48
C ASP A 740 -5.72 -80.82 -26.66
N ILE A 741 -6.51 -80.63 -27.72
CA ILE A 741 -6.46 -81.38 -28.97
C ILE A 741 -6.30 -80.40 -30.15
N GLY A 742 -5.57 -80.79 -31.19
CA GLY A 742 -5.36 -79.99 -32.38
C GLY A 742 -4.18 -80.51 -33.21
N PHE A 743 -3.36 -79.60 -33.73
CA PHE A 743 -2.18 -79.94 -34.54
C PHE A 743 -0.91 -79.36 -33.93
N ILE A 744 0.19 -80.09 -34.04
CA ILE A 744 1.52 -79.61 -33.68
C ILE A 744 2.05 -78.72 -34.81
N ALA A 745 2.55 -77.53 -34.47
CA ALA A 745 2.97 -76.54 -35.47
C ALA A 745 4.13 -77.05 -36.35
N GLN A 746 5.06 -77.83 -35.79
CA GLN A 746 6.17 -78.44 -36.53
C GLN A 746 5.68 -79.42 -37.60
N ASP A 747 4.72 -80.28 -37.24
CA ASP A 747 4.13 -81.27 -38.16
C ASP A 747 3.39 -80.57 -39.30
N LEU A 748 2.70 -79.46 -39.02
CA LEU A 748 2.06 -78.62 -40.03
C LEU A 748 3.09 -77.99 -40.98
N LEU A 749 4.21 -77.51 -40.44
CA LEU A 749 5.29 -76.92 -41.23
C LEU A 749 5.91 -77.94 -42.19
N GLU A 750 6.15 -79.16 -41.71
CA GLU A 750 6.66 -80.28 -42.51
C GLU A 750 5.68 -80.71 -43.61
N ALA A 751 4.38 -80.82 -43.27
CA ALA A 751 3.34 -81.15 -44.22
C ALA A 751 3.24 -80.09 -45.34
N GLN A 752 3.32 -78.81 -45.00
CA GLN A 752 3.36 -77.74 -46.00
C GLN A 752 4.54 -77.88 -46.94
N ALA A 753 5.74 -78.12 -46.41
CA ALA A 753 6.96 -78.23 -47.21
C ALA A 753 6.89 -79.43 -48.16
N THR A 754 6.41 -80.58 -47.67
CA THR A 754 6.34 -81.83 -48.45
C THR A 754 5.37 -81.71 -49.64
N HIS A 755 4.28 -80.95 -49.48
CA HIS A 755 3.27 -80.77 -50.51
C HIS A 755 3.39 -79.45 -51.29
N ASN A 756 4.46 -78.67 -51.07
CA ASN A 756 4.65 -77.35 -51.68
C ASN A 756 3.45 -76.40 -51.42
N ALA A 757 2.92 -76.44 -50.19
CA ALA A 757 1.67 -75.81 -49.77
C ALA A 757 1.89 -74.66 -48.77
N GLU A 758 3.04 -74.00 -48.83
CA GLU A 758 3.41 -72.89 -47.94
C GLU A 758 2.42 -71.71 -48.01
N TRP A 759 1.75 -71.55 -49.15
CA TRP A 759 0.67 -70.56 -49.36
C TRP A 759 -0.53 -70.71 -48.42
N LEU A 760 -0.67 -71.86 -47.74
CA LEU A 760 -1.69 -72.07 -46.72
C LEU A 760 -1.38 -71.33 -45.41
N GLU A 761 -0.11 -71.03 -45.13
CA GLU A 761 0.34 -70.29 -43.95
C GLU A 761 -0.30 -70.81 -42.63
N LEU A 762 -0.28 -72.14 -42.45
CA LEU A 762 -0.81 -72.88 -41.29
C LEU A 762 0.04 -72.73 -40.03
N VAL A 763 1.24 -72.17 -40.16
CA VAL A 763 2.18 -71.94 -39.07
C VAL A 763 2.62 -70.49 -39.14
N ASN A 764 2.45 -69.77 -38.04
CA ASN A 764 3.07 -68.48 -37.82
C ASN A 764 4.41 -68.72 -37.11
N ASP A 765 5.49 -68.38 -37.79
CA ASP A 765 6.88 -68.54 -37.37
C ASP A 765 7.56 -67.20 -37.01
N SER A 766 6.78 -66.11 -36.98
CA SER A 766 7.26 -64.77 -36.62
C SER A 766 7.95 -64.73 -35.25
N ASN A 767 7.59 -65.65 -34.35
CA ASN A 767 8.24 -65.83 -33.05
C ASN A 767 9.23 -67.01 -33.12
N PRO A 768 10.55 -66.74 -33.14
CA PRO A 768 11.55 -67.80 -33.28
C PRO A 768 11.59 -68.75 -32.08
N ASP A 769 11.09 -68.33 -30.92
CA ASP A 769 11.06 -69.16 -29.72
C ASP A 769 9.84 -70.07 -29.66
N ARG A 770 8.74 -69.74 -30.37
CA ARG A 770 7.44 -70.44 -30.28
C ARG A 770 6.71 -70.40 -31.62
N LEU A 771 6.62 -71.54 -32.28
CA LEU A 771 5.76 -71.70 -33.45
C LEU A 771 4.29 -71.77 -33.03
N GLU A 772 3.43 -71.11 -33.80
CA GLU A 772 1.99 -71.02 -33.53
C GLU A 772 1.20 -71.56 -34.73
N ALA A 773 0.20 -72.42 -34.49
CA ALA A 773 -0.61 -72.98 -35.56
C ALA A 773 -1.84 -72.11 -35.87
N THR A 774 -2.23 -72.00 -37.15
CA THR A 774 -3.44 -71.34 -37.64
C THR A 774 -4.42 -72.35 -38.27
N PRO A 775 -4.87 -73.38 -37.52
CA PRO A 775 -5.63 -74.50 -38.07
C PRO A 775 -6.98 -74.11 -38.68
N GLY A 776 -7.50 -72.91 -38.40
CA GLY A 776 -8.69 -72.38 -39.08
C GLY A 776 -8.54 -72.30 -40.61
N LYS A 777 -7.32 -72.12 -41.13
CA LYS A 777 -7.02 -72.12 -42.57
C LYS A 777 -7.10 -73.52 -43.21
N LEU A 778 -7.19 -74.60 -42.42
CA LEU A 778 -7.45 -75.96 -42.93
C LEU A 778 -8.90 -76.18 -43.35
N LEU A 779 -9.85 -75.37 -42.88
CA LEU A 779 -11.26 -75.60 -43.12
C LEU A 779 -11.62 -75.69 -44.63
N PRO A 780 -11.12 -74.81 -45.52
CA PRO A 780 -11.35 -74.94 -46.95
C PRO A 780 -10.73 -76.22 -47.57
N ILE A 781 -9.55 -76.63 -47.10
CA ILE A 781 -8.85 -77.83 -47.57
C ILE A 781 -9.63 -79.09 -47.16
N LEU A 782 -10.10 -79.15 -45.92
CA LEU A 782 -10.95 -80.23 -45.42
C LEU A 782 -12.25 -80.34 -46.23
N VAL A 783 -12.88 -79.21 -46.59
CA VAL A 783 -14.07 -79.20 -47.45
C VAL A 783 -13.76 -79.72 -48.86
N ALA A 784 -12.63 -79.32 -49.47
CA ALA A 784 -12.22 -79.80 -50.79
C ALA A 784 -11.91 -81.31 -50.80
N ALA A 785 -11.19 -81.80 -49.78
CA ALA A 785 -10.89 -83.22 -49.60
C ALA A 785 -12.17 -84.04 -49.40
N LEU A 786 -13.12 -83.53 -48.59
CA LEU A 786 -14.41 -84.18 -48.37
C LEU A 786 -15.22 -84.27 -49.66
N LYS A 787 -15.30 -83.20 -50.46
CA LYS A 787 -15.97 -83.23 -51.77
C LYS A 787 -15.36 -84.30 -52.68
N SER A 788 -14.04 -84.38 -52.76
CA SER A 788 -13.36 -85.39 -53.58
C SER A 788 -13.62 -86.81 -53.09
N ALA A 789 -13.67 -87.02 -51.77
CA ALA A 789 -14.02 -88.31 -51.18
C ALA A 789 -15.46 -88.70 -51.51
N LEU A 790 -16.41 -87.76 -51.42
CA LEU A 790 -17.81 -87.98 -51.78
C LEU A 790 -17.97 -88.32 -53.27
N GLU A 791 -17.32 -87.59 -54.18
CA GLU A 791 -17.33 -87.91 -55.62
C GLU A 791 -16.81 -89.33 -55.88
N ARG A 792 -15.77 -89.76 -55.16
CA ARG A 792 -15.23 -91.11 -55.32
C ARG A 792 -16.17 -92.18 -54.77
N ILE A 793 -16.89 -91.89 -53.69
CA ILE A 793 -17.93 -92.78 -53.16
C ILE A 793 -19.06 -92.91 -54.18
N GLU A 794 -19.56 -91.81 -54.74
CA GLU A 794 -20.61 -91.85 -55.78
C GLU A 794 -20.19 -92.68 -57.00
N VAL A 795 -18.93 -92.54 -57.45
CA VAL A 795 -18.38 -93.36 -58.54
C VAL A 795 -18.29 -94.84 -58.17
N LEU A 796 -17.98 -95.16 -56.90
CA LEU A 796 -17.90 -96.55 -56.42
C LEU A 796 -19.29 -97.18 -56.24
N GLU A 797 -20.27 -96.42 -55.75
CA GLU A 797 -21.65 -96.84 -55.60
C GLU A 797 -22.35 -97.04 -56.95
N GLY A 798 -22.11 -96.16 -57.94
CA GLY A 798 -22.62 -96.35 -59.30
C GLY A 798 -21.95 -97.47 -60.11
N ARG A 799 -20.90 -98.09 -59.56
CA ARG A 799 -20.21 -99.27 -60.12
C ARG A 799 -20.63 -100.59 -59.45
N GLN A 800 -21.32 -100.54 -58.32
CA GLN A 800 -22.02 -101.67 -57.71
C GLN A 800 -23.39 -101.85 -58.37
#